data_AF-A0A7R9L183-F1
#
_entry.id   AF-A0A7R9L183-F1
#
_cell.length_a   1.000
_cell.length_b   1.000
_cell.length_c   1.000
_cell.angle_alpha   90.00
_cell.angle_beta   90.00
_cell.angle_gamma   90.00
#
_symmetry.space_group_name_H-M   'P 1'
#
loop_
_entity.id
_entity.type
_entity.pdbx_description
1 polymer ?
#
loop_
_entity_poly.entity_id
_entity_poly.type
_entity_poly.pdbx_seq_one_letter_code
_entity_poly.pdbx_strand_id
1 'polypeptide(L)'
;MSLNGNSNGNDICVSGMSGRFPLSDTTDEFAKNLFSGVDMVTDDDSRWPLGMFDMSNRMGKIQNYQSFDNGFFGLPNDMLEELDPQSRLLLEVSYESMLDSGVNPQSLRGSNTGVYVGLTIYKNCDGFPDDVHPDVDGSLQTTIFQTLFEAKNLYASRISFVNDLKGPTFMVDTACSSSLSAMTLAYNDLLLDNTDAAIVCGTHMVFEPFINQFQQELGLCSPRGVSAVFDESADGYVKSEAVCCLFLQRRRKARRVYAQVVSARVNVDGYKKMGMFFPSAESQAELMRKTCKAAKVDPTQVTYVETHGTGTKVGDPQEVKAIYNAYCEGRTEPLPLGALKSNMGHPEGSSGVSALVKVLIAYENECLAAVNNFGIGGANAHVLLEPNHKLGTSDGFLIAETIPRIVNICGRTEDAVKYVMDFIQNNPKGVTNDFLALLAQTMKYTPNVNSSGMPFRGSLILKKVSEENNEINYEYKRQMGVMKGKSARPLWLLFPGLGGQWPAMAAALMPIKIFADKVEECHQILHEFGVDLKHMLLSEDKTSMSTMTAKFCSTTAIEIALFEVMKALDITPDDKLKDLPTDAIILELGPHSIFPKVVSETLDNSTYVSLIKRNANDTNLETFMAGLATLYESGVNLSIEKLYPVVEWPVARNTQSISSLMRWDHSRKFEHRLYPQKYCRLTAGDYNFTVDASMHQSHAFYLDHAVDGNVLFPATGYLMLAWRKLAVSRGKAWYQLPVIFENVQLKRAVFLNDVNKTNLRVKYFPNTDEFCVLENDNVCVVGKVRTPDDEVLLTPNAILERQKLMAST
;
A
#
# COMPACT_ATOMS: atom_id res chain seq x y z
N MET A 1 -6.65 36.71 11.10
CA MET A 1 -6.06 36.24 12.37
C MET A 1 -5.78 34.77 12.19
N SER A 2 -4.51 34.34 12.16
CA SER A 2 -4.23 32.90 12.21
C SER A 2 -4.78 32.35 13.53
N LEU A 3 -5.24 31.10 13.53
CA LEU A 3 -5.68 30.37 14.73
C LEU A 3 -4.48 30.09 15.70
N ASN A 4 -3.42 30.91 15.66
CA ASN A 4 -2.20 30.85 16.48
C ASN A 4 -2.42 31.30 17.93
N GLY A 5 -3.48 30.82 18.57
CA GLY A 5 -3.59 30.83 20.02
C GLY A 5 -3.08 29.49 20.57
N ASN A 6 -1.76 29.34 20.73
CA ASN A 6 -1.11 28.16 21.33
C ASN A 6 -1.72 26.81 20.92
N SER A 7 -1.34 26.29 19.75
CA SER A 7 -1.55 24.87 19.41
C SER A 7 -0.92 24.02 20.53
N ASN A 8 -1.72 23.41 21.40
CA ASN A 8 -1.25 22.63 22.56
C ASN A 8 -0.53 21.31 22.15
N GLY A 9 -0.05 21.20 20.90
CA GLY A 9 0.55 20.01 20.32
C GLY A 9 -0.42 18.83 20.11
N ASN A 10 -1.66 18.96 20.59
CA ASN A 10 -2.70 17.94 20.54
C ASN A 10 -3.63 18.05 19.34
N ASP A 11 -3.43 19.05 18.47
CA ASP A 11 -4.20 19.18 17.23
C ASP A 11 -4.04 17.95 16.36
N ILE A 12 -5.12 17.53 15.71
CA ILE A 12 -5.10 16.34 14.85
C ILE A 12 -4.71 16.76 13.44
N CYS A 13 -3.71 16.08 12.88
CA CYS A 13 -3.17 16.38 11.56
C CYS A 13 -3.28 15.17 10.64
N VAL A 14 -3.60 15.44 9.38
CA VAL A 14 -3.31 14.51 8.28
C VAL A 14 -1.81 14.60 8.00
N SER A 15 -1.10 13.52 8.32
CA SER A 15 0.36 13.46 8.28
C SER A 15 0.90 12.66 7.10
N GLY A 16 0.16 11.68 6.59
CA GLY A 16 0.53 10.89 5.41
C GLY A 16 -0.68 10.55 4.54
N MET A 17 -0.47 10.34 3.24
CA MET A 17 -1.52 9.91 2.32
C MET A 17 -0.99 8.94 1.25
N SER A 18 -1.85 8.04 0.78
CA SER A 18 -1.62 7.26 -0.44
C SER A 18 -2.94 6.85 -1.09
N GLY A 19 -2.91 6.46 -2.36
CA GLY A 19 -4.07 5.90 -3.03
C GLY A 19 -3.81 5.40 -4.44
N ARG A 20 -4.81 4.69 -4.96
CA ARG A 20 -4.99 4.26 -6.35
C ARG A 20 -6.31 4.85 -6.84
N PHE A 21 -6.25 5.52 -7.97
CA PHE A 21 -7.36 6.22 -8.61
C PHE A 21 -7.41 5.84 -10.10
N PRO A 22 -8.48 6.19 -10.82
CA PRO A 22 -8.53 5.93 -12.25
C PRO A 22 -7.38 6.62 -12.99
N LEU A 23 -6.69 5.87 -13.84
CA LEU A 23 -5.49 6.32 -14.56
C LEU A 23 -4.35 6.84 -13.65
N SER A 24 -4.30 6.44 -12.37
CA SER A 24 -3.29 6.92 -11.42
C SER A 24 -2.99 5.88 -10.35
N ASP A 25 -1.79 5.30 -10.40
CA ASP A 25 -1.32 4.34 -9.41
C ASP A 25 -0.62 5.02 -8.21
N THR A 26 -0.43 6.34 -8.26
CA THR A 26 0.14 7.12 -7.15
C THR A 26 -0.58 8.46 -6.97
N THR A 27 -0.38 9.11 -5.81
CA THR A 27 -0.91 10.45 -5.56
C THR A 27 -0.25 11.52 -6.45
N ASP A 28 1.00 11.32 -6.87
CA ASP A 28 1.68 12.23 -7.81
C ASP A 28 1.10 12.12 -9.22
N GLU A 29 0.80 10.91 -9.70
CA GLU A 29 0.11 10.70 -10.98
C GLU A 29 -1.31 11.28 -10.94
N PHE A 30 -2.01 11.10 -9.81
CA PHE A 30 -3.32 11.68 -9.59
C PHE A 30 -3.27 13.21 -9.60
N ALA A 31 -2.30 13.81 -8.91
CA ALA A 31 -2.06 15.26 -8.94
C ALA A 31 -1.80 15.75 -10.36
N LYS A 32 -0.93 15.07 -11.11
CA LYS A 32 -0.63 15.40 -12.50
C LYS A 32 -1.88 15.39 -13.37
N ASN A 33 -2.72 14.36 -13.26
CA ASN A 33 -3.96 14.25 -14.02
C ASN A 33 -4.97 15.35 -13.65
N LEU A 34 -5.13 15.65 -12.35
CA LEU A 34 -5.99 16.73 -11.87
C LEU A 34 -5.56 18.10 -12.44
N PHE A 35 -4.27 18.46 -12.30
CA PHE A 35 -3.76 19.75 -12.77
C PHE A 35 -3.73 19.85 -14.30
N SER A 36 -3.61 18.73 -15.00
CA SER A 36 -3.62 18.70 -16.48
C SER A 36 -5.05 18.66 -17.06
N GLY A 37 -6.08 18.61 -16.22
CA GLY A 37 -7.48 18.52 -16.66
C GLY A 37 -7.80 17.22 -17.41
N VAL A 38 -7.12 16.12 -17.08
CA VAL A 38 -7.36 14.81 -17.68
C VAL A 38 -8.69 14.26 -17.15
N ASP A 39 -9.59 13.89 -18.05
CA ASP A 39 -10.78 13.11 -17.73
C ASP A 39 -10.35 11.66 -17.48
N MET A 40 -10.46 11.20 -16.24
CA MET A 40 -10.01 9.88 -15.81
C MET A 40 -11.10 8.81 -15.95
N VAL A 41 -12.24 9.15 -16.57
CA VAL A 41 -13.34 8.23 -16.87
C VAL A 41 -13.22 7.70 -18.31
N THR A 42 -13.01 6.38 -18.45
CA THR A 42 -12.75 5.69 -19.73
C THR A 42 -13.84 4.70 -20.11
N ASP A 43 -13.87 4.25 -21.36
CA ASP A 43 -14.92 3.41 -21.95
C ASP A 43 -14.43 2.02 -22.43
N ASP A 44 -13.34 1.50 -21.87
CA ASP A 44 -12.83 0.14 -22.12
C ASP A 44 -13.62 -0.99 -21.41
N ASP A 45 -13.41 -2.24 -21.86
CA ASP A 45 -14.10 -3.45 -21.43
C ASP A 45 -13.41 -4.20 -20.25
N SER A 46 -12.51 -3.55 -19.52
CA SER A 46 -11.72 -4.18 -18.44
C SER A 46 -12.51 -4.63 -17.20
N ARG A 47 -13.84 -4.47 -17.18
CA ARG A 47 -14.72 -4.90 -16.08
C ARG A 47 -15.84 -5.81 -16.57
N TRP A 48 -16.52 -5.41 -17.63
CA TRP A 48 -17.53 -6.19 -18.33
C TRP A 48 -17.62 -5.73 -19.79
N PRO A 49 -18.24 -6.53 -20.68
CA PRO A 49 -18.40 -6.17 -22.09
C PRO A 49 -19.15 -4.85 -22.30
N LEU A 50 -18.76 -4.09 -23.31
CA LEU A 50 -19.41 -2.83 -23.68
C LEU A 50 -20.86 -3.05 -24.13
N GLY A 51 -21.72 -2.07 -23.86
CA GLY A 51 -23.15 -2.09 -24.22
C GLY A 51 -24.00 -2.99 -23.33
N MET A 52 -23.45 -3.48 -22.22
CA MET A 52 -24.16 -4.34 -21.29
C MET A 52 -25.29 -3.58 -20.57
N PHE A 53 -26.50 -4.17 -20.57
CA PHE A 53 -27.72 -3.62 -19.93
C PHE A 53 -28.09 -2.18 -20.35
N ASP A 54 -27.73 -1.76 -21.57
CA ASP A 54 -27.90 -0.38 -22.05
C ASP A 54 -27.34 0.67 -21.08
N MET A 55 -26.32 0.30 -20.30
CA MET A 55 -25.60 1.21 -19.42
C MET A 55 -24.58 2.03 -20.20
N SER A 56 -24.18 3.17 -19.63
CA SER A 56 -23.00 3.86 -20.13
C SER A 56 -21.76 2.98 -20.01
N ASN A 57 -20.93 2.97 -21.06
CA ASN A 57 -19.63 2.28 -21.05
C ASN A 57 -18.58 3.01 -20.21
N ARG A 58 -18.83 4.28 -19.86
CA ARG A 58 -17.88 5.15 -19.20
C ARG A 58 -17.82 4.87 -17.70
N MET A 59 -16.62 4.66 -17.17
CA MET A 59 -16.38 4.46 -15.73
C MET A 59 -14.94 4.85 -15.37
N GLY A 60 -14.74 5.42 -14.18
CA GLY A 60 -13.40 5.58 -13.62
C GLY A 60 -12.88 4.22 -13.12
N LYS A 61 -11.79 3.70 -13.70
CA LYS A 61 -11.27 2.36 -13.43
C LYS A 61 -9.83 2.38 -12.94
N ILE A 62 -9.54 1.70 -11.82
CA ILE A 62 -8.16 1.41 -11.39
C ILE A 62 -7.56 0.38 -12.36
N GLN A 63 -6.36 0.62 -12.86
CA GLN A 63 -5.76 -0.26 -13.87
C GLN A 63 -5.12 -1.50 -13.24
N ASN A 64 -4.21 -1.32 -12.28
CA ASN A 64 -3.33 -2.40 -11.80
C ASN A 64 -3.86 -3.17 -10.58
N TYR A 65 -5.16 -3.50 -10.56
CA TYR A 65 -5.80 -4.18 -9.40
C TYR A 65 -5.43 -5.67 -9.23
N GLN A 66 -4.85 -6.30 -10.26
CA GLN A 66 -4.47 -7.71 -10.22
C GLN A 66 -3.13 -7.94 -9.52
N SER A 67 -2.30 -6.92 -9.33
CA SER A 67 -0.99 -7.05 -8.66
C SER A 67 -1.10 -6.90 -7.14
N PHE A 68 -0.25 -7.61 -6.41
CA PHE A 68 -0.12 -7.49 -4.96
C PHE A 68 1.17 -8.15 -4.45
N ASP A 69 1.92 -7.51 -3.55
CA ASP A 69 3.14 -8.11 -2.96
C ASP A 69 2.84 -8.97 -1.74
N ASN A 70 2.32 -10.16 -1.98
CA ASN A 70 1.89 -11.03 -0.90
C ASN A 70 3.03 -11.57 -0.03
N GLY A 71 4.22 -11.71 -0.61
CA GLY A 71 5.42 -12.10 0.13
C GLY A 71 5.77 -11.08 1.22
N PHE A 72 5.61 -9.78 0.94
CA PHE A 72 5.79 -8.74 1.94
C PHE A 72 4.77 -8.82 3.07
N PHE A 73 3.47 -8.94 2.74
CA PHE A 73 2.40 -8.94 3.74
C PHE A 73 2.19 -10.30 4.43
N GLY A 74 2.98 -11.32 4.07
CA GLY A 74 2.93 -12.64 4.71
C GLY A 74 1.62 -13.39 4.43
N LEU A 75 0.96 -13.11 3.32
CA LEU A 75 -0.27 -13.79 2.92
C LEU A 75 0.04 -14.98 2.00
N PRO A 76 -0.41 -16.21 2.34
CA PRO A 76 -0.16 -17.39 1.53
C PRO A 76 -0.91 -17.35 0.20
N ASN A 77 -0.30 -17.95 -0.82
CA ASN A 77 -0.69 -17.80 -2.22
C ASN A 77 -2.08 -18.34 -2.56
N ASP A 78 -2.45 -19.45 -1.91
CA ASP A 78 -3.71 -20.17 -2.06
C ASP A 78 -4.93 -19.31 -1.68
N MET A 79 -4.75 -18.32 -0.81
CA MET A 79 -5.84 -17.46 -0.35
C MET A 79 -6.06 -16.20 -1.23
N LEU A 80 -5.16 -15.91 -2.18
CA LEU A 80 -5.13 -14.59 -2.84
C LEU A 80 -5.89 -14.51 -4.15
N GLU A 81 -6.10 -15.63 -4.84
CA GLU A 81 -6.89 -15.68 -6.07
C GLU A 81 -8.36 -15.31 -5.81
N GLU A 82 -8.84 -15.61 -4.62
CA GLU A 82 -10.24 -15.37 -4.23
C GLU A 82 -10.35 -14.12 -3.32
N LEU A 83 -9.24 -13.49 -2.92
CA LEU A 83 -9.27 -12.28 -2.10
C LEU A 83 -9.61 -11.04 -2.96
N ASP A 84 -10.65 -10.32 -2.54
CA ASP A 84 -11.08 -9.07 -3.17
C ASP A 84 -9.89 -8.12 -3.39
N PRO A 85 -9.65 -7.65 -4.63
CA PRO A 85 -8.61 -6.68 -4.96
C PRO A 85 -8.58 -5.44 -4.04
N GLN A 86 -9.74 -4.98 -3.57
CA GLN A 86 -9.85 -3.88 -2.61
C GLN A 86 -9.07 -4.16 -1.33
N SER A 87 -9.15 -5.38 -0.79
CA SER A 87 -8.41 -5.75 0.42
C SER A 87 -6.91 -5.82 0.19
N ARG A 88 -6.47 -6.22 -1.01
CA ARG A 88 -5.04 -6.28 -1.36
C ARG A 88 -4.47 -4.88 -1.46
N LEU A 89 -5.12 -4.01 -2.21
CA LEU A 89 -4.72 -2.62 -2.37
C LEU A 89 -4.73 -1.86 -1.04
N LEU A 90 -5.70 -2.10 -0.15
CA LEU A 90 -5.76 -1.49 1.18
C LEU A 90 -4.51 -1.75 2.03
N LEU A 91 -3.92 -2.95 1.94
CA LEU A 91 -2.69 -3.28 2.67
C LEU A 91 -1.51 -2.46 2.15
N GLU A 92 -1.38 -2.30 0.84
CA GLU A 92 -0.34 -1.47 0.21
C GLU A 92 -0.52 0.02 0.53
N VAL A 93 -1.69 0.59 0.26
CA VAL A 93 -1.90 2.04 0.44
C VAL A 93 -1.86 2.45 1.91
N SER A 94 -2.25 1.57 2.85
CA SER A 94 -2.11 1.85 4.28
C SER A 94 -0.64 1.88 4.70
N TYR A 95 0.17 0.92 4.24
CA TYR A 95 1.61 0.90 4.48
C TYR A 95 2.32 2.12 3.89
N GLU A 96 2.00 2.46 2.64
CA GLU A 96 2.51 3.64 1.95
C GLU A 96 2.15 4.95 2.69
N SER A 97 0.92 5.08 3.19
CA SER A 97 0.50 6.29 3.91
C SER A 97 1.25 6.50 5.22
N MET A 98 1.61 5.40 5.93
CA MET A 98 2.45 5.47 7.12
C MET A 98 3.86 5.93 6.78
N LEU A 99 4.46 5.39 5.70
CA LEU A 99 5.76 5.86 5.21
C LEU A 99 5.72 7.33 4.79
N ASP A 100 4.67 7.76 4.10
CA ASP A 100 4.50 9.15 3.67
C ASP A 100 4.48 10.14 4.85
N SER A 101 3.98 9.71 6.01
CA SER A 101 4.01 10.50 7.25
C SER A 101 5.39 10.67 7.89
N GLY A 102 6.42 10.00 7.36
CA GLY A 102 7.75 9.92 7.98
C GLY A 102 7.84 8.92 9.12
N VAL A 103 6.81 8.08 9.33
CA VAL A 103 6.79 7.06 10.38
C VAL A 103 7.18 5.72 9.77
N ASN A 104 8.14 5.05 10.41
CA ASN A 104 8.46 3.66 10.09
C ASN A 104 7.34 2.74 10.59
N PRO A 105 6.63 1.99 9.71
CA PRO A 105 5.54 1.10 10.13
C PRO A 105 5.97 0.05 11.16
N GLN A 106 7.23 -0.39 11.15
CA GLN A 106 7.73 -1.35 12.15
C GLN A 106 7.73 -0.79 13.57
N SER A 107 7.87 0.53 13.72
CA SER A 107 7.81 1.20 15.02
C SER A 107 6.39 1.29 15.61
N LEU A 108 5.37 1.06 14.78
CA LEU A 108 3.96 1.07 15.20
C LEU A 108 3.46 -0.31 15.63
N ARG A 109 4.23 -1.38 15.42
CA ARG A 109 3.85 -2.72 15.86
C ARG A 109 3.66 -2.74 17.38
N GLY A 110 2.54 -3.29 17.83
CA GLY A 110 2.10 -3.33 19.21
C GLY A 110 1.53 -2.02 19.75
N SER A 111 1.47 -0.95 18.96
CA SER A 111 0.96 0.35 19.39
C SER A 111 -0.58 0.42 19.41
N ASN A 112 -1.12 1.39 20.15
CA ASN A 112 -2.54 1.72 20.16
C ASN A 112 -2.94 2.57 18.94
N THR A 113 -2.56 2.13 17.73
CA THR A 113 -2.95 2.76 16.46
C THR A 113 -4.27 2.16 15.98
N GLY A 114 -5.26 3.01 15.68
CA GLY A 114 -6.57 2.59 15.20
C GLY A 114 -6.68 2.51 13.67
N VAL A 115 -7.65 1.73 13.18
CA VAL A 115 -7.92 1.51 11.75
C VAL A 115 -9.41 1.70 11.47
N TYR A 116 -9.75 2.60 10.55
CA TYR A 116 -11.13 2.97 10.23
C TYR A 116 -11.30 2.91 8.71
N VAL A 117 -12.02 1.90 8.22
CA VAL A 117 -12.21 1.68 6.78
C VAL A 117 -13.64 1.99 6.41
N GLY A 118 -13.82 3.03 5.59
CA GLY A 118 -15.09 3.34 4.94
C GLY A 118 -15.20 2.65 3.59
N LEU A 119 -16.23 1.83 3.42
CA LEU A 119 -16.53 1.20 2.15
C LEU A 119 -18.03 0.94 2.02
N THR A 120 -18.44 0.58 0.81
CA THR A 120 -19.78 0.04 0.54
C THR A 120 -19.58 -1.20 -0.31
N ILE A 121 -20.02 -2.35 0.20
CA ILE A 121 -19.92 -3.62 -0.51
C ILE A 121 -21.32 -4.05 -0.94
N TYR A 122 -21.47 -4.22 -2.25
CA TYR A 122 -22.69 -4.73 -2.86
C TYR A 122 -22.64 -6.24 -3.15
N LYS A 123 -21.52 -6.90 -2.81
CA LYS A 123 -21.40 -8.36 -2.82
C LYS A 123 -22.15 -8.93 -1.61
N ASN A 124 -22.80 -10.08 -1.77
CA ASN A 124 -23.26 -10.90 -0.64
C ASN A 124 -22.04 -11.50 0.07
N CYS A 125 -21.37 -10.73 0.92
CA CYS A 125 -20.27 -11.20 1.78
C CYS A 125 -20.75 -11.67 3.16
N ASP A 126 -22.03 -11.48 3.48
CA ASP A 126 -22.65 -11.90 4.75
C ASP A 126 -23.55 -13.15 4.59
N GLY A 127 -23.65 -13.71 3.38
CA GLY A 127 -24.43 -14.93 3.08
C GLY A 127 -23.56 -16.01 2.47
N PHE A 128 -23.88 -17.28 2.76
CA PHE A 128 -23.47 -18.36 1.85
C PHE A 128 -24.05 -18.00 0.47
N PRO A 129 -23.28 -18.07 -0.64
CA PRO A 129 -23.87 -17.95 -1.96
C PRO A 129 -25.08 -18.90 -2.02
N ASP A 130 -26.23 -18.42 -2.49
CA ASP A 130 -27.49 -19.21 -2.54
C ASP A 130 -27.33 -20.54 -3.32
N ASP A 131 -26.22 -20.67 -4.04
CA ASP A 131 -25.87 -21.76 -4.92
C ASP A 131 -24.75 -22.70 -4.40
N VAL A 132 -24.28 -22.55 -3.15
CA VAL A 132 -23.29 -23.48 -2.59
C VAL A 132 -23.97 -24.80 -2.25
N HIS A 133 -24.01 -25.70 -3.24
CA HIS A 133 -24.26 -27.12 -2.99
C HIS A 133 -22.99 -27.73 -2.37
N PRO A 134 -23.08 -28.40 -1.20
CA PRO A 134 -21.93 -28.82 -0.38
C PRO A 134 -20.80 -29.61 -1.06
N ASP A 135 -21.00 -30.18 -2.26
CA ASP A 135 -20.15 -31.25 -2.79
C ASP A 135 -19.72 -31.10 -4.26
N VAL A 136 -19.70 -29.88 -4.81
CA VAL A 136 -19.00 -29.65 -6.07
C VAL A 136 -17.52 -29.43 -5.75
N ASP A 137 -16.78 -30.55 -5.69
CA ASP A 137 -15.31 -30.67 -5.61
C ASP A 137 -14.62 -30.29 -4.28
N GLY A 138 -14.98 -30.94 -3.16
CA GLY A 138 -14.23 -30.77 -1.89
C GLY A 138 -14.34 -29.37 -1.28
N SER A 139 -15.33 -28.61 -1.74
CA SER A 139 -15.44 -27.16 -1.62
C SER A 139 -16.10 -26.67 -0.35
N LEU A 140 -16.55 -27.52 0.59
CA LEU A 140 -17.11 -27.02 1.84
C LEU A 140 -16.07 -26.24 2.65
N GLN A 141 -14.83 -26.76 2.75
CA GLN A 141 -13.74 -26.03 3.40
C GLN A 141 -13.36 -24.78 2.60
N THR A 142 -13.15 -24.88 1.29
CA THR A 142 -12.83 -23.72 0.44
C THR A 142 -13.90 -22.63 0.51
N THR A 143 -15.18 -22.99 0.54
CA THR A 143 -16.31 -22.05 0.61
C THR A 143 -16.47 -21.45 2.00
N ILE A 144 -16.29 -22.24 3.06
CA ILE A 144 -16.26 -21.72 4.44
C ILE A 144 -15.07 -20.78 4.62
N PHE A 145 -13.90 -21.16 4.14
CA PHE A 145 -12.70 -20.32 4.16
C PHE A 145 -12.94 -19.04 3.36
N GLN A 146 -13.47 -19.09 2.13
CA GLN A 146 -13.80 -17.91 1.32
C GLN A 146 -14.81 -16.98 2.03
N THR A 147 -15.89 -17.54 2.57
CA THR A 147 -16.92 -16.76 3.28
C THR A 147 -16.33 -16.07 4.50
N LEU A 148 -15.50 -16.77 5.28
CA LEU A 148 -14.80 -16.20 6.43
C LEU A 148 -13.75 -15.18 5.98
N PHE A 149 -12.99 -15.46 4.93
CA PHE A 149 -11.91 -14.61 4.41
C PHE A 149 -12.39 -13.41 3.61
N GLU A 150 -13.67 -13.24 3.31
CA GLU A 150 -14.20 -12.06 2.61
C GLU A 150 -15.18 -11.22 3.45
N ALA A 151 -15.40 -11.61 4.71
CA ALA A 151 -16.28 -10.87 5.61
C ALA A 151 -15.91 -9.36 5.67
N LYS A 152 -16.93 -8.49 5.68
CA LYS A 152 -16.75 -7.03 5.54
C LYS A 152 -15.81 -6.43 6.59
N ASN A 153 -15.87 -6.92 7.82
CA ASN A 153 -15.01 -6.46 8.92
C ASN A 153 -13.52 -6.71 8.64
N LEU A 154 -13.18 -7.76 7.88
CA LEU A 154 -11.78 -8.11 7.63
C LEU A 154 -11.03 -7.09 6.77
N TYR A 155 -11.71 -6.23 6.02
CA TYR A 155 -11.06 -5.12 5.31
C TYR A 155 -10.27 -4.21 6.26
N ALA A 156 -10.84 -3.92 7.44
CA ALA A 156 -10.15 -3.19 8.50
C ALA A 156 -9.23 -4.12 9.30
N SER A 157 -9.73 -5.29 9.74
CA SER A 157 -8.97 -6.18 10.62
C SER A 157 -7.70 -6.74 10.00
N ARG A 158 -7.64 -6.94 8.67
CA ARG A 158 -6.40 -7.39 7.99
C ARG A 158 -5.29 -6.34 8.08
N ILE A 159 -5.62 -5.04 7.98
CA ILE A 159 -4.64 -3.95 8.14
C ILE A 159 -4.09 -3.98 9.57
N SER A 160 -4.97 -4.08 10.57
CA SER A 160 -4.57 -4.16 11.99
C SER A 160 -3.73 -5.40 12.26
N PHE A 161 -4.12 -6.56 11.73
CA PHE A 161 -3.45 -7.84 11.94
C PHE A 161 -2.03 -7.85 11.36
N VAL A 162 -1.88 -7.49 10.07
CA VAL A 162 -0.58 -7.56 9.38
C VAL A 162 0.42 -6.58 9.99
N ASN A 163 -0.04 -5.40 10.39
CA ASN A 163 0.79 -4.37 11.01
C ASN A 163 0.89 -4.47 12.54
N ASP A 164 0.25 -5.46 13.18
CA ASP A 164 0.20 -5.64 14.65
C ASP A 164 -0.27 -4.36 15.39
N LEU A 165 -1.35 -3.76 14.91
CA LEU A 165 -1.94 -2.56 15.50
C LEU A 165 -3.03 -2.97 16.49
N LYS A 166 -3.00 -2.40 17.70
CA LYS A 166 -3.84 -2.81 18.84
C LYS A 166 -4.94 -1.81 19.20
N GLY A 167 -5.11 -0.75 18.40
CA GLY A 167 -6.15 0.25 18.61
C GLY A 167 -7.52 -0.12 18.04
N PRO A 168 -8.50 0.80 18.13
CA PRO A 168 -9.85 0.58 17.62
C PRO A 168 -9.84 0.19 16.14
N THR A 169 -10.62 -0.81 15.75
CA THR A 169 -10.69 -1.28 14.37
C THR A 169 -12.15 -1.31 13.93
N PHE A 170 -12.50 -0.46 12.96
CA PHE A 170 -13.87 -0.30 12.49
C PHE A 170 -13.99 -0.41 10.98
N MET A 171 -15.07 -1.06 10.55
CA MET A 171 -15.62 -0.96 9.22
C MET A 171 -16.86 -0.08 9.29
N VAL A 172 -16.97 0.90 8.39
CA VAL A 172 -18.04 1.90 8.38
C VAL A 172 -18.74 1.87 7.02
N ASP A 173 -20.04 1.59 7.01
CA ASP A 173 -20.89 1.70 5.82
C ASP A 173 -22.03 2.69 6.06
N THR A 174 -21.92 3.84 5.43
CA THR A 174 -22.94 4.91 5.38
C THR A 174 -23.14 5.34 3.92
N ALA A 175 -23.09 4.36 3.00
CA ALA A 175 -23.11 4.55 1.55
C ALA A 175 -22.01 5.53 1.09
N CYS A 176 -22.34 6.50 0.23
CA CYS A 176 -21.36 7.44 -0.31
C CYS A 176 -20.56 8.22 0.76
N SER A 177 -21.09 8.37 1.98
CA SER A 177 -20.43 9.08 3.09
C SER A 177 -19.42 8.24 3.91
N SER A 178 -19.32 6.92 3.67
CA SER A 178 -18.57 5.95 4.48
C SER A 178 -17.18 6.40 4.93
N SER A 179 -16.30 6.75 3.99
CA SER A 179 -14.91 7.12 4.31
C SER A 179 -14.77 8.43 5.08
N LEU A 180 -15.68 9.40 4.90
CA LEU A 180 -15.66 10.65 5.68
C LEU A 180 -16.32 10.48 7.08
N SER A 181 -17.28 9.56 7.19
CA SER A 181 -17.79 9.11 8.49
C SER A 181 -16.70 8.38 9.28
N ALA A 182 -15.92 7.50 8.62
CA ALA A 182 -14.76 6.83 9.22
C ALA A 182 -13.69 7.83 9.69
N MET A 183 -13.40 8.86 8.87
CA MET A 183 -12.53 9.98 9.24
C MET A 183 -13.01 10.68 10.53
N THR A 184 -14.31 10.92 10.65
CA THR A 184 -14.88 11.58 11.84
C THR A 184 -14.75 10.72 13.10
N LEU A 185 -14.92 9.40 12.99
CA LEU A 185 -14.69 8.47 14.11
C LEU A 185 -13.23 8.50 14.55
N ALA A 186 -12.29 8.39 13.61
CA ALA A 186 -10.86 8.45 13.89
C ALA A 186 -10.44 9.77 14.54
N TYR A 187 -10.96 10.90 14.04
CA TYR A 187 -10.74 12.22 14.62
C TYR A 187 -11.19 12.29 16.08
N ASN A 188 -12.39 11.79 16.38
CA ASN A 188 -12.91 11.78 17.75
C ASN A 188 -12.11 10.85 18.67
N ASP A 189 -11.73 9.67 18.21
CA ASP A 189 -10.93 8.73 19.00
C ASP A 189 -9.52 9.26 19.29
N LEU A 190 -8.93 10.05 18.37
CA LEU A 190 -7.70 10.77 18.64
C LEU A 190 -7.89 11.92 19.64
N LEU A 191 -8.98 12.69 19.54
CA LEU A 191 -9.27 13.77 20.49
C LEU A 191 -9.53 13.25 21.91
N LEU A 192 -10.16 12.08 22.04
CA LEU A 192 -10.51 11.46 23.31
C LEU A 192 -9.41 10.56 23.88
N ASP A 193 -8.24 10.53 23.25
CA ASP A 193 -7.12 9.66 23.63
C ASP A 193 -7.44 8.14 23.61
N ASN A 194 -8.48 7.71 22.87
CA ASN A 194 -8.78 6.30 22.61
C ASN A 194 -7.72 5.65 21.71
N THR A 195 -7.04 6.46 20.87
CA THR A 195 -5.96 6.00 19.98
C THR A 195 -4.80 7.01 19.89
N ASP A 196 -3.60 6.52 19.61
CA ASP A 196 -2.36 7.31 19.49
C ASP A 196 -2.16 7.90 18.08
N ALA A 197 -2.56 7.13 17.08
CA ALA A 197 -2.51 7.44 15.64
C ALA A 197 -3.65 6.68 14.96
N ALA A 198 -4.07 7.12 13.76
CA ALA A 198 -5.18 6.47 13.05
C ALA A 198 -4.88 6.29 11.56
N ILE A 199 -5.24 5.13 11.04
CA ILE A 199 -5.31 4.82 9.61
C ILE A 199 -6.78 4.99 9.19
N VAL A 200 -7.05 5.88 8.25
CA VAL A 200 -8.39 6.12 7.70
C VAL A 200 -8.39 5.79 6.22
N CYS A 201 -9.16 4.77 5.83
CA CYS A 201 -9.21 4.30 4.45
C CYS A 201 -10.58 4.54 3.82
N GLY A 202 -10.57 4.80 2.52
CA GLY A 202 -11.73 4.69 1.63
C GLY A 202 -11.46 3.62 0.58
N THR A 203 -12.40 2.70 0.35
CA THR A 203 -12.31 1.75 -0.76
C THR A 203 -13.64 1.56 -1.47
N HIS A 204 -13.58 1.52 -2.79
CA HIS A 204 -14.69 1.13 -3.64
C HIS A 204 -14.14 0.65 -5.00
N MET A 205 -14.54 -0.54 -5.42
CA MET A 205 -14.27 -1.11 -6.73
C MET A 205 -15.53 -1.71 -7.33
N VAL A 206 -15.61 -1.75 -8.67
CA VAL A 206 -16.83 -2.10 -9.38
C VAL A 206 -16.56 -3.27 -10.32
N PHE A 207 -16.83 -4.48 -9.85
CA PHE A 207 -16.72 -5.71 -10.63
C PHE A 207 -18.07 -6.26 -11.11
N GLU A 208 -19.17 -5.74 -10.57
CA GLU A 208 -20.52 -6.27 -10.80
C GLU A 208 -21.40 -5.32 -11.60
N PRO A 209 -21.85 -5.70 -12.82
CA PRO A 209 -22.64 -4.81 -13.67
C PRO A 209 -24.06 -4.58 -13.15
N PHE A 210 -24.64 -5.51 -12.41
CA PHE A 210 -26.04 -5.46 -11.96
C PHE A 210 -26.35 -4.28 -11.05
N ILE A 211 -25.42 -3.93 -10.16
CA ILE A 211 -25.60 -2.80 -9.25
C ILE A 211 -25.59 -1.48 -10.00
N ASN A 212 -24.74 -1.37 -11.03
CA ASN A 212 -24.70 -0.21 -11.90
C ASN A 212 -26.01 -0.08 -12.68
N GLN A 213 -26.55 -1.20 -13.18
CA GLN A 213 -27.84 -1.22 -13.87
C GLN A 213 -28.95 -0.74 -12.94
N PHE A 214 -29.04 -1.33 -11.75
CA PHE A 214 -30.05 -0.96 -10.76
C PHE A 214 -30.00 0.53 -10.40
N GLN A 215 -28.81 1.10 -10.21
CA GLN A 215 -28.67 2.52 -9.91
C GLN A 215 -28.94 3.43 -11.11
N GLN A 216 -28.70 2.97 -12.33
CA GLN A 216 -29.13 3.66 -13.54
C GLN A 216 -30.67 3.66 -13.66
N GLU A 217 -31.34 2.54 -13.35
CA GLU A 217 -32.80 2.45 -13.30
C GLU A 217 -33.42 3.34 -12.22
N LEU A 218 -32.71 3.56 -11.11
CA LEU A 218 -33.07 4.55 -10.08
C LEU A 218 -32.80 6.01 -10.50
N GLY A 219 -32.23 6.25 -11.69
CA GLY A 219 -31.89 7.59 -12.18
C GLY A 219 -30.72 8.26 -11.46
N LEU A 220 -29.86 7.48 -10.79
CA LEU A 220 -28.69 7.99 -10.07
C LEU A 220 -27.46 8.08 -10.98
N CYS A 221 -27.31 7.13 -11.90
CA CYS A 221 -26.21 7.09 -12.85
C CYS A 221 -26.56 7.85 -14.14
N SER A 222 -25.65 8.69 -14.63
CA SER A 222 -25.84 9.42 -15.88
C SER A 222 -25.73 8.46 -17.09
N PRO A 223 -26.76 8.36 -17.96
CA PRO A 223 -26.68 7.56 -19.19
C PRO A 223 -25.58 8.04 -20.15
N ARG A 224 -25.22 9.33 -20.11
CA ARG A 224 -24.14 9.92 -20.94
C ARG A 224 -22.74 9.52 -20.49
N GLY A 225 -22.61 8.94 -19.29
CA GLY A 225 -21.31 8.66 -18.73
C GLY A 225 -20.49 9.90 -18.39
N VAL A 226 -21.14 11.00 -17.97
CA VAL A 226 -20.47 12.22 -17.49
C VAL A 226 -21.11 12.72 -16.19
N SER A 227 -20.29 13.00 -15.17
CA SER A 227 -20.75 13.67 -13.95
C SER A 227 -20.75 15.17 -14.20
N ALA A 228 -21.83 15.71 -14.79
CA ALA A 228 -21.93 17.12 -15.16
C ALA A 228 -22.30 18.00 -13.95
N VAL A 229 -21.39 18.06 -12.96
CA VAL A 229 -21.62 18.73 -11.67
C VAL A 229 -21.90 20.23 -11.87
N PHE A 230 -22.98 20.73 -11.26
CA PHE A 230 -23.49 22.10 -11.34
C PHE A 230 -23.97 22.58 -12.72
N ASP A 231 -23.87 21.75 -13.75
CA ASP A 231 -24.29 22.09 -15.11
C ASP A 231 -25.80 21.84 -15.29
N GLU A 232 -26.45 22.62 -16.16
CA GLU A 232 -27.88 22.42 -16.48
C GLU A 232 -28.16 21.02 -17.06
N SER A 233 -27.16 20.42 -17.71
CA SER A 233 -27.25 19.08 -18.29
C SER A 233 -27.12 17.94 -17.27
N ALA A 234 -26.86 18.22 -15.99
CA ALA A 234 -26.78 17.23 -14.91
C ALA A 234 -27.90 16.18 -14.99
N ASP A 235 -27.54 14.90 -15.09
CA ASP A 235 -28.46 13.78 -15.27
C ASP A 235 -28.07 12.53 -14.46
N GLY A 236 -27.12 12.67 -13.53
CA GLY A 236 -26.61 11.60 -12.68
C GLY A 236 -25.09 11.62 -12.58
N TYR A 237 -24.53 10.75 -11.73
CA TYR A 237 -23.08 10.56 -11.62
C TYR A 237 -22.59 9.42 -12.52
N VAL A 238 -21.29 9.41 -12.78
CA VAL A 238 -20.59 8.24 -13.35
C VAL A 238 -19.94 7.47 -12.23
N LYS A 239 -19.95 6.14 -12.29
CA LYS A 239 -19.21 5.34 -11.31
C LYS A 239 -17.71 5.47 -11.46
N SER A 240 -17.03 5.25 -10.35
CA SER A 240 -15.58 5.26 -10.31
C SER A 240 -15.08 4.29 -9.26
N GLU A 241 -13.81 3.94 -9.35
CA GLU A 241 -13.11 3.14 -8.35
C GLU A 241 -12.04 3.99 -7.66
N ALA A 242 -11.84 3.78 -6.37
CA ALA A 242 -10.72 4.39 -5.64
C ALA A 242 -10.39 3.58 -4.39
N VAL A 243 -9.11 3.35 -4.14
CA VAL A 243 -8.61 2.81 -2.88
C VAL A 243 -7.59 3.79 -2.32
N CYS A 244 -7.90 4.44 -1.21
CA CYS A 244 -7.08 5.52 -0.66
C CYS A 244 -7.02 5.49 0.86
N CYS A 245 -5.97 6.08 1.42
CA CYS A 245 -5.66 6.03 2.84
C CYS A 245 -5.02 7.33 3.31
N LEU A 246 -5.40 7.76 4.52
CA LEU A 246 -4.81 8.86 5.26
C LEU A 246 -4.25 8.33 6.59
N PHE A 247 -3.12 8.88 7.01
CA PHE A 247 -2.54 8.63 8.33
C PHE A 247 -2.66 9.88 9.22
N LEU A 248 -3.35 9.73 10.34
CA LEU A 248 -3.65 10.81 11.28
C LEU A 248 -2.84 10.68 12.55
N GLN A 249 -2.32 11.80 13.04
CA GLN A 249 -1.58 11.87 14.30
C GLN A 249 -1.83 13.21 14.99
N ARG A 250 -1.46 13.29 16.27
CA ARG A 250 -1.34 14.58 16.96
C ARG A 250 -0.13 15.34 16.41
N ARG A 251 -0.27 16.65 16.20
CA ARG A 251 0.76 17.53 15.62
C ARG A 251 2.13 17.37 16.28
N ARG A 252 2.19 17.23 17.61
CA ARG A 252 3.45 17.02 18.37
C ARG A 252 4.24 15.76 18.00
N LYS A 253 3.59 14.74 17.43
CA LYS A 253 4.23 13.49 16.98
C LYS A 253 4.48 13.49 15.46
N ALA A 254 3.91 14.44 14.72
CA ALA A 254 3.90 14.43 13.27
C ALA A 254 5.19 15.02 12.68
N ARG A 255 5.89 14.24 11.84
CA ARG A 255 7.06 14.72 11.08
C ARG A 255 6.64 15.43 9.80
N ARG A 256 5.51 15.02 9.21
CA ARG A 256 4.85 15.69 8.10
C ARG A 256 3.45 16.10 8.53
N VAL A 257 3.01 17.27 8.07
CA VAL A 257 1.62 17.71 8.17
C VAL A 257 1.22 18.28 6.82
N TYR A 258 0.25 17.64 6.16
CA TYR A 258 -0.42 18.23 4.99
C TYR A 258 -1.44 19.27 5.45
N ALA A 259 -2.28 18.89 6.41
CA ALA A 259 -3.31 19.74 6.97
C ALA A 259 -3.63 19.36 8.43
N GLN A 260 -4.05 20.33 9.22
CA GLN A 260 -4.79 20.12 10.45
C GLN A 260 -6.25 19.83 10.15
N VAL A 261 -6.82 18.87 10.87
CA VAL A 261 -8.26 18.61 10.94
C VAL A 261 -8.82 19.49 12.03
N VAL A 262 -9.47 20.59 11.65
CA VAL A 262 -9.96 21.61 12.58
C VAL A 262 -11.23 21.14 13.30
N SER A 263 -12.13 20.49 12.55
CA SER A 263 -13.30 19.80 13.11
C SER A 263 -13.87 18.85 12.08
N ALA A 264 -14.39 17.72 12.54
CA ALA A 264 -15.12 16.74 11.73
C ALA A 264 -16.43 16.38 12.42
N ARG A 265 -17.55 16.34 11.69
CA ARG A 265 -18.86 15.95 12.24
C ARG A 265 -19.69 15.18 11.22
N VAL A 266 -20.64 14.42 11.77
CA VAL A 266 -21.68 13.72 11.01
C VAL A 266 -23.07 14.09 11.52
N ASN A 267 -24.08 14.02 10.65
CA ASN A 267 -25.50 14.02 11.04
C ASN A 267 -26.33 13.16 10.07
N VAL A 268 -27.66 13.21 10.20
CA VAL A 268 -28.59 12.54 9.29
C VAL A 268 -29.70 13.48 8.89
N ASP A 269 -30.21 13.33 7.67
CA ASP A 269 -31.28 14.13 7.12
C ASP A 269 -32.60 14.04 7.90
N GLY A 270 -32.88 12.90 8.52
CA GLY A 270 -34.15 12.63 9.21
C GLY A 270 -35.32 12.34 8.25
N TYR A 271 -36.55 12.48 8.76
CA TYR A 271 -37.75 12.23 7.97
C TYR A 271 -37.96 13.31 6.91
N LYS A 272 -38.22 12.87 5.67
CA LYS A 272 -38.46 13.73 4.52
C LYS A 272 -39.70 13.24 3.79
N LYS A 273 -40.70 14.12 3.60
CA LYS A 273 -41.95 13.78 2.90
C LYS A 273 -41.72 13.37 1.42
N MET A 274 -40.59 13.74 0.82
CA MET A 274 -40.22 13.39 -0.56
C MET A 274 -39.60 11.98 -0.68
N GLY A 275 -39.37 11.30 0.44
CA GLY A 275 -38.75 9.97 0.48
C GLY A 275 -37.34 9.98 1.06
N MET A 276 -36.83 8.77 1.33
CA MET A 276 -35.55 8.55 2.01
C MET A 276 -34.36 9.09 1.20
N PHE A 277 -34.38 8.95 -0.12
CA PHE A 277 -33.27 9.30 -1.02
C PHE A 277 -33.23 10.78 -1.43
N PHE A 278 -34.23 11.59 -1.03
CA PHE A 278 -34.21 13.03 -1.30
C PHE A 278 -33.21 13.73 -0.37
N PRO A 279 -32.26 14.56 -0.82
CA PRO A 279 -31.31 15.22 0.07
C PRO A 279 -31.92 16.42 0.83
N SER A 280 -31.55 16.62 2.10
CA SER A 280 -32.04 17.75 2.92
C SER A 280 -31.03 18.90 3.00
N ALA A 281 -31.30 20.01 2.29
CA ALA A 281 -30.47 21.21 2.37
C ALA A 281 -30.41 21.81 3.78
N GLU A 282 -31.49 21.69 4.57
CA GLU A 282 -31.54 22.18 5.95
C GLU A 282 -30.60 21.39 6.86
N SER A 283 -30.66 20.06 6.78
CA SER A 283 -29.83 19.17 7.61
C SER A 283 -28.35 19.31 7.25
N GLN A 284 -28.03 19.47 5.96
CA GLN A 284 -26.66 19.71 5.48
C GLN A 284 -26.12 21.08 5.94
N ALA A 285 -26.92 22.14 5.84
CA ALA A 285 -26.53 23.48 6.34
C ALA A 285 -26.30 23.48 7.85
N GLU A 286 -27.14 22.76 8.60
CA GLU A 286 -26.98 22.64 10.04
C GLU A 286 -25.73 21.85 10.44
N LEU A 287 -25.36 20.82 9.66
CA LEU A 287 -24.10 20.11 9.85
C LEU A 287 -22.91 21.06 9.72
N MET A 288 -22.87 21.84 8.63
CA MET A 288 -21.81 22.82 8.36
C MET A 288 -21.70 23.85 9.49
N ARG A 289 -22.82 24.47 9.88
CA ARG A 289 -22.84 25.43 11.01
C ARG A 289 -22.38 24.82 12.32
N LYS A 290 -22.81 23.60 12.65
CA LYS A 290 -22.38 22.90 13.88
C LYS A 290 -20.88 22.60 13.88
N THR A 291 -20.30 22.28 12.73
CA THR A 291 -18.87 22.03 12.59
C THR A 291 -18.06 23.32 12.80
N CYS A 292 -18.45 24.43 12.16
CA CYS A 292 -17.83 25.74 12.41
C CYS A 292 -17.96 26.17 13.87
N LYS A 293 -19.14 26.02 14.47
CA LYS A 293 -19.38 26.35 15.88
C LYS A 293 -18.49 25.53 16.82
N ALA A 294 -18.30 24.24 16.54
CA ALA A 294 -17.43 23.37 17.33
C ALA A 294 -15.95 23.80 17.23
N ALA A 295 -15.53 24.20 16.04
CA ALA A 295 -14.20 24.72 15.77
C ALA A 295 -13.98 26.17 16.25
N LYS A 296 -15.05 26.88 16.64
CA LYS A 296 -15.05 28.34 16.88
C LYS A 296 -14.53 29.14 15.67
N VAL A 297 -14.87 28.67 14.47
CA VAL A 297 -14.54 29.30 13.20
C VAL A 297 -15.74 30.10 12.71
N ASP A 298 -15.50 31.31 12.22
CA ASP A 298 -16.53 32.09 11.52
C ASP A 298 -16.78 31.45 10.13
N PRO A 299 -18.03 31.12 9.75
CA PRO A 299 -18.34 30.53 8.45
C PRO A 299 -17.80 31.31 7.25
N THR A 300 -17.62 32.63 7.36
CA THR A 300 -17.04 33.47 6.31
C THR A 300 -15.55 33.22 6.07
N GLN A 301 -14.85 32.58 7.03
CA GLN A 301 -13.44 32.22 6.91
C GLN A 301 -13.19 30.98 6.05
N VAL A 302 -14.21 30.17 5.77
CA VAL A 302 -14.09 29.04 4.83
C VAL A 302 -13.86 29.61 3.43
N THR A 303 -12.74 29.36 2.80
CA THR A 303 -12.38 29.96 1.50
C THR A 303 -12.53 29.02 0.33
N TYR A 304 -12.85 27.75 0.57
CA TYR A 304 -13.07 26.75 -0.47
C TYR A 304 -13.98 25.64 0.05
N VAL A 305 -14.88 25.12 -0.79
CA VAL A 305 -15.66 23.91 -0.47
C VAL A 305 -15.45 22.86 -1.55
N GLU A 306 -14.89 21.73 -1.16
CA GLU A 306 -14.99 20.49 -1.91
C GLU A 306 -16.36 19.87 -1.64
N THR A 307 -17.22 19.93 -2.64
CA THR A 307 -18.61 19.51 -2.56
C THR A 307 -18.76 17.99 -2.70
N HIS A 308 -19.91 17.47 -2.29
CA HIS A 308 -20.31 16.13 -2.67
C HIS A 308 -20.57 16.07 -4.18
N GLY A 309 -21.22 17.07 -4.78
CA GLY A 309 -21.21 17.37 -6.22
C GLY A 309 -21.38 16.14 -7.12
N THR A 310 -22.58 15.58 -7.17
CA THR A 310 -22.84 14.32 -7.89
C THR A 310 -23.28 14.52 -9.33
N GLY A 311 -23.58 15.76 -9.77
CA GLY A 311 -24.14 15.98 -11.09
C GLY A 311 -25.58 15.47 -11.18
N THR A 312 -26.30 15.44 -10.06
CA THR A 312 -27.71 15.04 -10.03
C THR A 312 -28.62 16.27 -10.05
N LYS A 313 -29.72 16.20 -10.81
CA LYS A 313 -30.70 17.30 -10.96
C LYS A 313 -31.27 17.83 -9.64
N VAL A 314 -31.33 16.97 -8.63
CA VAL A 314 -31.88 17.31 -7.32
C VAL A 314 -30.78 17.55 -6.29
N GLY A 315 -29.72 16.73 -6.27
CA GLY A 315 -28.69 16.80 -5.24
C GLY A 315 -27.87 18.07 -5.32
N ASP A 316 -27.38 18.42 -6.51
CA ASP A 316 -26.50 19.59 -6.68
C ASP A 316 -27.19 20.90 -6.23
N PRO A 317 -28.45 21.21 -6.64
CA PRO A 317 -29.15 22.40 -6.12
C PRO A 317 -29.40 22.39 -4.62
N GLN A 318 -29.68 21.22 -4.01
CA GLN A 318 -29.88 21.14 -2.56
C GLN A 318 -28.58 21.39 -1.79
N GLU A 319 -27.46 20.81 -2.25
CA GLU A 319 -26.15 21.03 -1.65
C GLU A 319 -25.71 22.49 -1.78
N VAL A 320 -25.82 23.09 -2.97
CA VAL A 320 -25.44 24.50 -3.19
C VAL A 320 -26.30 25.42 -2.32
N LYS A 321 -27.60 25.14 -2.18
CA LYS A 321 -28.48 25.87 -1.26
C LYS A 321 -28.04 25.71 0.20
N ALA A 322 -27.63 24.52 0.62
CA ALA A 322 -27.12 24.27 1.96
C ALA A 322 -25.83 25.07 2.24
N ILE A 323 -24.90 25.07 1.29
CA ILE A 323 -23.63 25.81 1.34
C ILE A 323 -23.92 27.31 1.45
N TYR A 324 -24.81 27.84 0.61
CA TYR A 324 -25.21 29.26 0.64
C TYR A 324 -25.75 29.65 2.02
N ASN A 325 -26.66 28.85 2.57
CA ASN A 325 -27.26 29.09 3.89
C ASN A 325 -26.30 28.90 5.07
N ALA A 326 -25.15 28.26 4.87
CA ALA A 326 -24.16 28.00 5.92
C ALA A 326 -22.99 29.00 5.87
N TYR A 327 -22.52 29.37 4.68
CA TYR A 327 -21.24 30.05 4.48
C TYR A 327 -21.30 31.43 3.83
N CYS A 328 -22.41 31.79 3.17
CA CYS A 328 -22.47 32.99 2.35
C CYS A 328 -23.13 34.20 3.04
N GLU A 329 -23.78 34.01 4.19
CA GLU A 329 -24.32 35.14 4.95
C GLU A 329 -23.17 36.03 5.47
N GLY A 330 -23.22 37.33 5.15
CA GLY A 330 -22.20 38.30 5.55
C GLY A 330 -20.88 38.24 4.76
N ARG A 331 -20.79 37.39 3.72
CA ARG A 331 -19.58 37.24 2.91
C ARG A 331 -19.50 38.31 1.81
N THR A 332 -18.31 38.89 1.61
CA THR A 332 -18.05 39.91 0.59
C THR A 332 -17.47 39.36 -0.71
N GLU A 333 -16.71 38.25 -0.64
CA GLU A 333 -16.08 37.60 -1.79
C GLU A 333 -16.81 36.31 -2.16
N PRO A 334 -16.82 35.91 -3.45
CA PRO A 334 -17.37 34.61 -3.85
C PRO A 334 -16.69 33.44 -3.12
N LEU A 335 -17.46 32.38 -2.81
CA LEU A 335 -16.93 31.12 -2.27
C LEU A 335 -16.73 30.13 -3.44
N PRO A 336 -15.48 29.80 -3.82
CA PRO A 336 -15.21 28.80 -4.83
C PRO A 336 -15.67 27.41 -4.38
N LEU A 337 -16.33 26.70 -5.30
CA LEU A 337 -16.74 25.31 -5.14
C LEU A 337 -15.97 24.44 -6.12
N GLY A 338 -15.62 23.23 -5.70
CA GLY A 338 -15.14 22.20 -6.62
C GLY A 338 -15.74 20.84 -6.31
N ALA A 339 -15.58 19.91 -7.26
CA ALA A 339 -16.11 18.56 -7.16
C ALA A 339 -15.21 17.57 -7.88
N LEU A 340 -14.45 16.76 -7.15
CA LEU A 340 -13.57 15.73 -7.69
C LEU A 340 -14.30 14.77 -8.65
N LYS A 341 -15.60 14.55 -8.42
CA LYS A 341 -16.41 13.61 -9.20
C LYS A 341 -16.55 13.98 -10.68
N SER A 342 -16.33 15.25 -11.06
CA SER A 342 -16.28 15.66 -12.46
C SER A 342 -15.01 15.18 -13.17
N ASN A 343 -13.91 14.94 -12.44
CA ASN A 343 -12.64 14.52 -13.03
C ASN A 343 -12.50 12.99 -13.14
N MET A 344 -12.97 12.26 -12.13
CA MET A 344 -12.75 10.82 -12.04
C MET A 344 -14.01 9.97 -11.88
N GLY A 345 -15.20 10.58 -11.81
CA GLY A 345 -16.45 9.90 -11.43
C GLY A 345 -16.60 9.75 -9.91
N HIS A 346 -17.66 9.07 -9.47
CA HIS A 346 -18.05 8.88 -8.07
C HIS A 346 -17.57 7.54 -7.52
N PRO A 347 -16.58 7.52 -6.60
CA PRO A 347 -16.08 6.28 -6.02
C PRO A 347 -16.83 5.88 -4.74
N GLU A 348 -18.15 6.01 -4.75
CA GLU A 348 -19.11 5.65 -3.68
C GLU A 348 -18.52 5.74 -2.25
N GLY A 349 -18.31 4.61 -1.55
CA GLY A 349 -17.82 4.57 -0.17
C GLY A 349 -16.43 5.22 0.05
N SER A 350 -15.62 5.33 -1.00
CA SER A 350 -14.29 5.95 -0.99
C SER A 350 -14.32 7.48 -1.22
N SER A 351 -15.48 8.02 -1.61
CA SER A 351 -15.63 9.41 -2.07
C SER A 351 -15.07 10.47 -1.12
N GLY A 352 -15.27 10.31 0.18
CA GLY A 352 -14.88 11.32 1.16
C GLY A 352 -13.38 11.47 1.28
N VAL A 353 -12.67 10.35 1.41
CA VAL A 353 -11.21 10.36 1.50
C VAL A 353 -10.57 10.69 0.14
N SER A 354 -11.15 10.27 -0.99
CA SER A 354 -10.65 10.71 -2.31
C SER A 354 -10.74 12.23 -2.47
N ALA A 355 -11.85 12.84 -2.04
CA ALA A 355 -12.03 14.29 -2.04
C ALA A 355 -11.03 14.99 -1.11
N LEU A 356 -10.77 14.44 0.09
CA LEU A 356 -9.72 14.94 0.98
C LEU A 356 -8.35 14.89 0.31
N VAL A 357 -7.96 13.76 -0.31
CA VAL A 357 -6.67 13.64 -1.02
C VAL A 357 -6.53 14.73 -2.09
N LYS A 358 -7.56 14.99 -2.89
CA LYS A 358 -7.56 16.08 -3.87
C LYS A 358 -7.36 17.45 -3.21
N VAL A 359 -8.04 17.71 -2.09
CA VAL A 359 -7.87 18.98 -1.35
C VAL A 359 -6.45 19.11 -0.80
N LEU A 360 -5.87 18.04 -0.25
CA LEU A 360 -4.51 18.05 0.28
C LEU A 360 -3.46 18.28 -0.81
N ILE A 361 -3.67 17.73 -2.02
CA ILE A 361 -2.83 17.96 -3.20
C ILE A 361 -2.91 19.42 -3.65
N ALA A 362 -4.11 19.99 -3.69
CA ALA A 362 -4.35 21.34 -4.19
C ALA A 362 -4.20 22.44 -3.11
N TYR A 363 -3.72 22.10 -1.91
CA TYR A 363 -3.94 22.96 -0.76
C TYR A 363 -3.02 24.19 -0.70
N GLU A 364 -3.57 25.41 -0.62
CA GLU A 364 -2.82 26.67 -0.62
C GLU A 364 -2.75 27.38 0.75
N ASN A 365 -1.72 28.21 0.99
CA ASN A 365 -1.23 28.57 2.35
C ASN A 365 -2.17 29.45 3.19
N GLU A 366 -3.30 29.86 2.62
CA GLU A 366 -4.26 30.78 3.25
C GLU A 366 -5.70 30.26 3.13
N CYS A 367 -5.86 28.99 2.75
CA CYS A 367 -7.17 28.42 2.44
C CYS A 367 -7.70 27.59 3.61
N LEU A 368 -8.80 28.01 4.26
CA LEU A 368 -9.58 27.10 5.12
C LEU A 368 -10.58 26.35 4.23
N ALA A 369 -10.31 25.07 3.97
CA ALA A 369 -11.15 24.25 3.12
C ALA A 369 -12.19 23.45 3.93
N ALA A 370 -13.40 23.39 3.38
CA ALA A 370 -14.47 22.50 3.80
C ALA A 370 -14.57 21.32 2.83
N VAL A 371 -14.85 20.12 3.35
CA VAL A 371 -15.12 18.94 2.53
C VAL A 371 -16.46 18.34 2.93
N ASN A 372 -17.38 18.25 1.97
CA ASN A 372 -18.70 17.65 2.10
C ASN A 372 -18.71 16.24 1.53
N ASN A 373 -19.40 15.33 2.20
CA ASN A 373 -19.74 14.04 1.60
C ASN A 373 -21.04 13.50 2.16
N PHE A 374 -22.02 13.26 1.28
CA PHE A 374 -23.39 12.93 1.66
C PHE A 374 -23.77 11.55 1.13
N GLY A 375 -24.29 10.70 2.01
CA GLY A 375 -24.73 9.34 1.69
C GLY A 375 -26.15 9.35 1.17
N ILE A 376 -26.45 8.47 0.21
CA ILE A 376 -27.78 8.37 -0.41
C ILE A 376 -28.92 8.09 0.59
N GLY A 377 -28.62 7.44 1.73
CA GLY A 377 -29.57 7.23 2.83
C GLY A 377 -29.82 8.46 3.71
N GLY A 378 -29.19 9.59 3.41
CA GLY A 378 -29.25 10.84 4.18
C GLY A 378 -28.24 10.96 5.31
N ALA A 379 -27.29 10.03 5.45
CA ALA A 379 -26.16 10.16 6.38
C ALA A 379 -25.15 11.16 5.81
N ASN A 380 -24.82 12.20 6.54
CA ASN A 380 -23.97 13.29 6.05
C ASN A 380 -22.71 13.40 6.90
N ALA A 381 -21.58 13.68 6.25
CA ALA A 381 -20.30 13.95 6.89
C ALA A 381 -19.70 15.25 6.37
N HIS A 382 -19.02 15.98 7.26
CA HIS A 382 -18.41 17.27 6.95
C HIS A 382 -17.12 17.48 7.74
N VAL A 383 -16.07 17.96 7.08
CA VAL A 383 -14.75 18.21 7.66
C VAL A 383 -14.25 19.61 7.30
N LEU A 384 -13.70 20.31 8.29
CA LEU A 384 -12.91 21.53 8.11
C LEU A 384 -11.43 21.20 8.23
N LEU A 385 -10.64 21.67 7.27
CA LEU A 385 -9.19 21.53 7.26
C LEU A 385 -8.53 22.91 7.33
N GLU A 386 -7.31 22.97 7.84
CA GLU A 386 -6.41 24.13 7.74
C GLU A 386 -5.02 23.64 7.27
N PRO A 387 -4.39 24.28 6.28
CA PRO A 387 -3.14 23.81 5.70
C PRO A 387 -1.96 23.97 6.67
N ASN A 388 -0.90 23.18 6.48
CA ASN A 388 0.37 23.49 7.12
C ASN A 388 0.97 24.77 6.52
N HIS A 389 1.16 25.81 7.33
CA HIS A 389 1.70 27.10 6.88
C HIS A 389 3.23 27.13 6.75
N LYS A 390 3.94 26.06 7.13
CA LYS A 390 5.40 26.00 6.96
C LYS A 390 5.75 25.84 5.48
N LEU A 391 6.34 26.88 4.93
CA LEU A 391 6.89 26.91 3.58
C LEU A 391 8.35 26.45 3.54
N GLY A 392 8.76 25.86 2.41
CA GLY A 392 10.15 25.53 2.17
C GLY A 392 11.00 26.79 1.99
N THR A 393 12.24 26.75 2.47
CA THR A 393 13.23 27.81 2.25
C THR A 393 14.17 27.42 1.11
N SER A 394 14.84 28.41 0.50
CA SER A 394 15.90 28.15 -0.51
C SER A 394 17.03 27.29 0.07
N ASP A 395 17.37 27.51 1.34
CA ASP A 395 18.37 26.71 2.06
C ASP A 395 17.94 25.25 2.23
N GLY A 396 16.63 24.98 2.16
CA GLY A 396 16.09 23.63 2.16
C GLY A 396 16.57 22.76 0.99
N PHE A 397 17.17 23.34 -0.06
CA PHE A 397 17.76 22.61 -1.19
C PHE A 397 19.28 22.44 -1.07
N LEU A 398 19.91 22.98 -0.03
CA LEU A 398 21.32 22.73 0.33
C LEU A 398 21.43 21.34 0.96
N ILE A 399 21.49 20.30 0.13
CA ILE A 399 21.44 18.90 0.59
C ILE A 399 22.82 18.34 0.97
N ALA A 400 23.92 18.90 0.44
CA ALA A 400 25.28 18.59 0.85
C ALA A 400 26.21 19.82 0.77
N GLU A 401 27.06 19.99 1.78
CA GLU A 401 28.10 21.02 1.82
C GLU A 401 29.48 20.38 2.04
N THR A 402 30.13 20.65 3.18
CA THR A 402 31.45 20.13 3.54
C THR A 402 31.43 18.60 3.74
N ILE A 403 30.33 18.08 4.27
CA ILE A 403 30.12 16.63 4.46
C ILE A 403 29.25 16.13 3.30
N PRO A 404 29.69 15.10 2.54
CA PRO A 404 28.82 14.47 1.53
C PRO A 404 27.54 13.90 2.18
N ARG A 405 26.42 14.00 1.47
CA ARG A 405 25.13 13.50 1.94
C ARG A 405 24.94 12.05 1.53
N ILE A 406 24.76 11.15 2.49
CA ILE A 406 24.32 9.78 2.23
C ILE A 406 22.79 9.70 2.30
N VAL A 407 22.19 8.94 1.39
CA VAL A 407 20.75 8.64 1.36
C VAL A 407 20.58 7.13 1.24
N ASN A 408 20.00 6.53 2.27
CA ASN A 408 19.75 5.10 2.34
C ASN A 408 18.33 4.79 1.87
N ILE A 409 18.18 3.73 1.06
CA ILE A 409 16.93 3.32 0.45
C ILE A 409 16.80 1.80 0.59
N CYS A 410 15.63 1.30 0.98
CA CYS A 410 15.32 -0.13 0.92
C CYS A 410 14.06 -0.36 0.09
N GLY A 411 13.96 -1.54 -0.50
CA GLY A 411 12.84 -1.89 -1.37
C GLY A 411 12.62 -3.39 -1.51
N ARG A 412 11.52 -3.71 -2.19
CA ARG A 412 11.10 -5.09 -2.47
C ARG A 412 11.83 -5.71 -3.64
N THR A 413 12.23 -4.88 -4.59
CA THR A 413 12.98 -5.25 -5.78
C THR A 413 14.17 -4.31 -5.96
N GLU A 414 15.16 -4.74 -6.75
CA GLU A 414 16.28 -3.88 -7.13
C GLU A 414 15.80 -2.62 -7.87
N ASP A 415 14.82 -2.79 -8.76
CA ASP A 415 14.23 -1.71 -9.55
C ASP A 415 13.50 -0.68 -8.68
N ALA A 416 12.85 -1.11 -7.59
CA ALA A 416 12.23 -0.20 -6.63
C ALA A 416 13.26 0.73 -5.99
N VAL A 417 14.43 0.20 -5.61
CA VAL A 417 15.51 1.00 -5.01
C VAL A 417 16.13 1.93 -6.07
N LYS A 418 16.39 1.42 -7.27
CA LYS A 418 16.90 2.23 -8.39
C LYS A 418 15.97 3.38 -8.75
N TYR A 419 14.66 3.14 -8.77
CA TYR A 419 13.66 4.16 -9.08
C TYR A 419 13.77 5.38 -8.15
N VAL A 420 13.93 5.16 -6.84
CA VAL A 420 14.10 6.26 -5.88
C VAL A 420 15.44 6.99 -6.10
N MET A 421 16.52 6.26 -6.39
CA MET A 421 17.82 6.87 -6.72
C MET A 421 17.75 7.72 -7.99
N ASP A 422 17.11 7.20 -9.04
CA ASP A 422 16.90 7.89 -10.32
C ASP A 422 16.04 9.15 -10.11
N PHE A 423 14.99 9.05 -9.30
CA PHE A 423 14.18 10.20 -8.93
C PHE A 423 15.02 11.31 -8.28
N ILE A 424 15.87 10.96 -7.30
CA ILE A 424 16.73 11.93 -6.60
C ILE A 424 17.71 12.59 -7.57
N GLN A 425 18.35 11.82 -8.45
CA GLN A 425 19.32 12.35 -9.41
C GLN A 425 18.70 13.23 -10.49
N ASN A 426 17.52 12.84 -11.00
CA ASN A 426 16.88 13.52 -12.11
C ASN A 426 16.04 14.74 -11.69
N ASN A 427 15.80 14.93 -10.38
CA ASN A 427 14.97 16.01 -9.86
C ASN A 427 15.67 16.80 -8.74
N PRO A 428 16.88 17.37 -8.96
CA PRO A 428 17.65 18.04 -7.91
C PRO A 428 16.91 19.22 -7.27
N LYS A 429 16.00 19.88 -7.99
CA LYS A 429 15.15 20.97 -7.49
C LYS A 429 13.89 20.50 -6.73
N GLY A 430 13.56 19.21 -6.78
CA GLY A 430 12.46 18.60 -6.02
C GLY A 430 12.94 17.91 -4.73
N VAL A 431 14.25 17.68 -4.60
CA VAL A 431 14.87 17.02 -3.46
C VAL A 431 15.30 18.07 -2.43
N THR A 432 14.60 18.10 -1.31
CA THR A 432 14.90 18.99 -0.17
C THR A 432 15.55 18.23 0.98
N ASN A 433 16.25 18.93 1.88
CA ASN A 433 16.75 18.38 3.13
C ASN A 433 15.60 17.79 3.98
N ASP A 434 14.43 18.44 3.99
CA ASP A 434 13.21 17.95 4.62
C ASP A 434 12.78 16.58 4.05
N PHE A 435 12.78 16.43 2.72
CA PHE A 435 12.46 15.17 2.06
C PHE A 435 13.48 14.08 2.40
N LEU A 436 14.78 14.39 2.32
CA LEU A 436 15.84 13.45 2.66
C LEU A 436 15.80 13.03 4.13
N ALA A 437 15.42 13.95 5.03
CA ALA A 437 15.24 13.64 6.44
C ALA A 437 14.04 12.73 6.67
N LEU A 438 12.91 12.90 5.96
CA LEU A 438 11.80 11.96 6.03
C LEU A 438 12.20 10.57 5.52
N LEU A 439 12.86 10.50 4.35
CA LEU A 439 13.37 9.23 3.80
C LEU A 439 14.27 8.50 4.80
N ALA A 440 15.19 9.22 5.46
CA ALA A 440 16.08 8.63 6.46
C ALA A 440 15.32 7.97 7.63
N GLN A 441 14.11 8.45 7.95
CA GLN A 441 13.30 7.90 9.05
C GLN A 441 12.52 6.65 8.63
N THR A 442 12.16 6.55 7.35
CA THR A 442 11.29 5.50 6.83
C THR A 442 12.06 4.34 6.21
N MET A 443 13.27 4.58 5.70
CA MET A 443 14.12 3.58 5.05
C MET A 443 14.96 2.77 6.05
N LYS A 444 14.40 2.48 7.23
CA LYS A 444 15.00 1.59 8.25
C LYS A 444 14.13 0.34 8.33
N TYR A 445 14.62 -0.83 7.91
CA TYR A 445 13.83 -2.05 7.90
C TYR A 445 14.56 -3.24 8.53
N THR A 446 14.04 -3.77 9.63
CA THR A 446 14.55 -4.98 10.26
C THR A 446 13.81 -6.22 9.72
N PRO A 447 14.50 -7.25 9.23
CA PRO A 447 13.86 -8.48 8.78
C PRO A 447 12.94 -9.13 9.83
N ASN A 448 11.85 -9.74 9.37
CA ASN A 448 10.92 -10.52 10.18
C ASN A 448 10.71 -11.88 9.50
N VAL A 449 10.67 -12.96 10.28
CA VAL A 449 10.53 -14.34 9.79
C VAL A 449 9.23 -14.60 9.00
N ASN A 450 8.18 -13.83 9.28
CA ASN A 450 6.85 -14.01 8.68
C ASN A 450 6.63 -13.17 7.41
N SER A 451 7.67 -12.53 6.88
CA SER A 451 7.59 -11.66 5.70
C SER A 451 8.84 -11.81 4.84
N SER A 452 8.70 -11.60 3.54
CA SER A 452 9.84 -11.45 2.62
C SER A 452 10.64 -10.16 2.88
N GLY A 453 10.09 -9.21 3.64
CA GLY A 453 10.73 -7.97 4.06
C GLY A 453 11.18 -7.06 2.92
N MET A 454 12.18 -6.20 3.14
CA MET A 454 12.78 -5.35 2.11
C MET A 454 14.25 -5.75 1.89
N PRO A 455 14.53 -6.80 1.10
CA PRO A 455 15.86 -7.39 1.00
C PRO A 455 16.83 -6.55 0.16
N PHE A 456 16.33 -5.72 -0.76
CA PHE A 456 17.17 -4.85 -1.59
C PHE A 456 17.44 -3.57 -0.84
N ARG A 457 18.71 -3.21 -0.72
CA ARG A 457 19.18 -1.98 -0.08
C ARG A 457 20.14 -1.26 -0.98
N GLY A 458 20.11 0.06 -0.94
CA GLY A 458 21.04 0.87 -1.69
C GLY A 458 21.31 2.19 -1.00
N SER A 459 22.46 2.77 -1.33
CA SER A 459 22.90 4.04 -0.80
C SER A 459 23.32 4.97 -1.94
N LEU A 460 22.90 6.22 -1.86
CA LEU A 460 23.33 7.29 -2.75
C LEU A 460 24.19 8.27 -1.96
N ILE A 461 25.40 8.54 -2.43
CA ILE A 461 26.32 9.53 -1.84
C ILE A 461 26.35 10.74 -2.76
N LEU A 462 25.95 11.90 -2.26
CA LEU A 462 25.88 13.17 -2.96
C LEU A 462 27.01 14.08 -2.48
N LYS A 463 27.85 14.53 -3.41
CA LYS A 463 28.96 15.45 -3.14
C LYS A 463 28.76 16.73 -3.95
N LYS A 464 28.81 17.88 -3.28
CA LYS A 464 28.76 19.18 -3.98
C LYS A 464 30.03 19.35 -4.82
N VAL A 465 29.87 19.64 -6.11
CA VAL A 465 30.98 19.83 -7.06
C VAL A 465 31.16 21.31 -7.39
N SER A 466 30.09 21.99 -7.76
CA SER A 466 30.09 23.42 -8.07
C SER A 466 28.75 24.07 -7.73
N GLU A 467 28.75 25.39 -7.72
CA GLU A 467 27.55 26.21 -7.60
C GLU A 467 27.62 27.31 -8.65
N GLU A 468 26.68 27.32 -9.58
CA GLU A 468 26.62 28.25 -10.70
C GLU A 468 25.19 28.77 -10.83
N ASN A 469 24.99 30.09 -10.95
CA ASN A 469 23.66 30.71 -11.11
C ASN A 469 22.62 30.30 -10.03
N ASN A 470 23.04 30.13 -8.76
CA ASN A 470 22.22 29.60 -7.66
C ASN A 470 21.71 28.16 -7.88
N GLU A 471 22.32 27.41 -8.79
CA GLU A 471 22.12 25.97 -8.96
C GLU A 471 23.34 25.20 -8.45
N ILE A 472 23.10 24.20 -7.61
CA ILE A 472 24.15 23.37 -7.05
C ILE A 472 24.24 22.08 -7.85
N ASN A 473 25.44 21.80 -8.35
CA ASN A 473 25.73 20.56 -9.05
C ASN A 473 26.29 19.54 -8.06
N TYR A 474 25.66 18.37 -8.02
CA TYR A 474 26.08 17.24 -7.20
C TYR A 474 26.67 16.13 -8.08
N GLU A 475 27.78 15.55 -7.62
CA GLU A 475 28.24 14.24 -8.07
C GLU A 475 27.51 13.17 -7.25
N TYR A 476 27.11 12.10 -7.93
CA TYR A 476 26.35 11.03 -7.33
C TYR A 476 27.08 9.70 -7.44
N LYS A 477 27.33 9.05 -6.31
CA LYS A 477 27.89 7.70 -6.25
C LYS A 477 26.86 6.73 -5.68
N ARG A 478 26.56 5.68 -6.43
CA ARG A 478 25.59 4.64 -6.05
C ARG A 478 26.32 3.42 -5.49
N GLN A 479 25.73 2.83 -4.45
CA GLN A 479 26.06 1.50 -3.96
C GLN A 479 24.75 0.73 -3.75
N MET A 480 24.81 -0.57 -3.97
CA MET A 480 23.65 -1.46 -3.96
C MET A 480 24.07 -2.81 -3.40
N GLY A 481 23.22 -3.35 -2.54
CA GLY A 481 23.39 -4.66 -1.95
C GLY A 481 22.06 -5.38 -1.76
N VAL A 482 22.17 -6.68 -1.55
CA VAL A 482 21.05 -7.53 -1.15
C VAL A 482 21.36 -8.09 0.23
N MET A 483 20.44 -7.89 1.18
CA MET A 483 20.57 -8.46 2.50
C MET A 483 20.66 -9.98 2.43
N LYS A 484 21.71 -10.54 3.03
CA LYS A 484 21.89 -11.99 3.12
C LYS A 484 21.09 -12.53 4.32
N GLY A 485 20.16 -13.43 4.07
CA GLY A 485 19.39 -14.14 5.11
C GLY A 485 18.11 -13.43 5.58
N LYS A 486 17.33 -14.11 6.43
CA LYS A 486 16.04 -13.63 6.98
C LYS A 486 16.16 -13.03 8.39
N SER A 487 17.36 -12.97 8.97
CA SER A 487 17.64 -12.47 10.31
C SER A 487 18.68 -11.35 10.28
N ALA A 488 18.69 -10.51 11.32
CA ALA A 488 19.76 -9.55 11.51
C ALA A 488 21.10 -10.28 11.66
N ARG A 489 22.14 -9.78 10.99
CA ARG A 489 23.51 -10.29 11.10
C ARG A 489 24.22 -9.63 12.28
N PRO A 490 25.07 -10.36 12.99
CA PRO A 490 25.79 -9.82 14.13
C PRO A 490 26.86 -8.81 13.69
N LEU A 491 26.92 -7.66 14.37
CA LEU A 491 27.92 -6.61 14.13
C LEU A 491 29.05 -6.71 15.17
N TRP A 492 30.28 -6.73 14.69
CA TRP A 492 31.50 -6.80 15.49
C TRP A 492 32.41 -5.60 15.21
N LEU A 493 32.95 -5.00 16.27
CA LEU A 493 33.91 -3.92 16.17
C LEU A 493 35.33 -4.46 16.30
N LEU A 494 36.22 -4.03 15.42
CA LEU A 494 37.64 -4.38 15.43
C LEU A 494 38.48 -3.11 15.61
N PHE A 495 39.35 -3.11 16.62
CA PHE A 495 40.22 -1.98 16.96
C PHE A 495 41.68 -2.33 16.60
N PRO A 496 42.26 -1.76 15.54
CA PRO A 496 43.60 -2.06 15.12
C PRO A 496 44.65 -1.37 15.98
N GLY A 497 45.65 -2.14 16.40
CA GLY A 497 46.82 -1.62 17.11
C GLY A 497 47.77 -0.78 16.23
N LEU A 498 49.07 -0.95 16.46
CA LEU A 498 50.08 -0.16 15.74
C LEU A 498 50.22 -0.59 14.27
N GLY A 499 50.60 0.35 13.39
CA GLY A 499 50.92 0.09 11.98
C GLY A 499 50.04 0.85 10.98
N GLY A 500 48.88 1.32 11.41
CA GLY A 500 47.94 2.10 10.58
C GLY A 500 48.18 3.61 10.54
N GLN A 501 49.16 4.14 11.28
CA GLN A 501 49.31 5.59 11.45
C GLN A 501 49.94 6.30 10.25
N TRP A 502 49.57 7.56 10.04
CA TRP A 502 50.12 8.43 8.99
C TRP A 502 49.89 9.91 9.31
N PRO A 503 50.65 10.86 8.72
CA PRO A 503 50.47 12.29 8.95
C PRO A 503 49.08 12.78 8.54
N ALA A 504 48.54 13.77 9.26
CA ALA A 504 47.23 14.37 9.03
C ALA A 504 46.05 13.37 8.97
N MET A 505 46.16 12.21 9.63
CA MET A 505 45.19 11.11 9.50
C MET A 505 43.78 11.39 10.04
N ALA A 506 43.58 12.46 10.80
CA ALA A 506 42.25 12.91 11.24
C ALA A 506 41.65 14.00 10.36
N ALA A 507 42.46 14.69 9.54
CA ALA A 507 42.11 15.95 8.90
C ALA A 507 40.81 15.85 8.08
N ALA A 508 40.66 14.78 7.31
CA ALA A 508 39.49 14.56 6.46
C ALA A 508 38.17 14.46 7.24
N LEU A 509 38.17 13.89 8.46
CA LEU A 509 36.95 13.63 9.23
C LEU A 509 36.57 14.76 10.19
N MET A 510 37.43 15.77 10.37
CA MET A 510 37.16 16.94 11.21
C MET A 510 35.88 17.72 10.87
N PRO A 511 35.36 17.74 9.62
CA PRO A 511 34.05 18.32 9.36
C PRO A 511 32.90 17.64 10.11
N ILE A 512 33.02 16.36 10.46
CA ILE A 512 32.02 15.63 11.25
C ILE A 512 32.11 16.12 12.69
N LYS A 513 31.13 16.91 13.13
CA LYS A 513 31.14 17.57 14.45
C LYS A 513 31.38 16.60 15.61
N ILE A 514 30.71 15.44 15.63
CA ILE A 514 30.88 14.43 16.69
C ILE A 514 32.33 13.92 16.76
N PHE A 515 32.96 13.72 15.60
CA PHE A 515 34.35 13.30 15.52
C PHE A 515 35.29 14.40 16.03
N ALA A 516 35.11 15.64 15.56
CA ALA A 516 35.91 16.79 15.96
C ALA A 516 35.80 17.10 17.46
N ASP A 517 34.59 17.11 18.01
CA ASP A 517 34.33 17.32 19.43
C ASP A 517 35.06 16.26 20.27
N LYS A 518 35.10 15.00 19.80
CA LYS A 518 35.78 13.94 20.54
C LYS A 518 37.29 14.00 20.42
N VAL A 519 37.83 14.39 19.26
CA VAL A 519 39.26 14.68 19.09
C VAL A 519 39.68 15.84 20.00
N GLU A 520 38.84 16.88 20.12
CA GLU A 520 39.06 18.01 21.02
C GLU A 520 39.14 17.57 22.48
N GLU A 521 38.18 16.75 22.93
CA GLU A 521 38.16 16.23 24.30
C GLU A 521 39.42 15.41 24.61
N CYS A 522 39.80 14.49 23.71
CA CYS A 522 41.04 13.73 23.83
C CYS A 522 42.27 14.64 23.89
N HIS A 523 42.30 15.71 23.09
CA HIS A 523 43.39 16.68 23.10
C HIS A 523 43.47 17.42 24.44
N GLN A 524 42.35 17.91 24.97
CA GLN A 524 42.32 18.64 26.24
C GLN A 524 42.87 17.79 27.39
N ILE A 525 42.49 16.51 27.45
CA ILE A 525 42.99 15.56 28.45
C ILE A 525 44.50 15.37 28.32
N LEU A 526 45.00 15.16 27.10
CA LEU A 526 46.42 14.87 26.86
C LEU A 526 47.33 16.11 26.92
N HIS A 527 46.77 17.29 26.68
CA HIS A 527 47.49 18.56 26.73
C HIS A 527 48.03 18.84 28.14
N GLU A 528 47.32 18.41 29.19
CA GLU A 528 47.80 18.50 30.59
C GLU A 528 49.11 17.72 30.82
N PHE A 529 49.38 16.70 30.00
CA PHE A 529 50.60 15.90 30.04
C PHE A 529 51.66 16.34 29.03
N GLY A 530 51.49 17.52 28.41
CA GLY A 530 52.41 18.06 27.40
C GLY A 530 52.32 17.37 26.03
N VAL A 531 51.22 16.67 25.75
CA VAL A 531 51.00 15.99 24.46
C VAL A 531 50.07 16.84 23.59
N ASP A 532 50.62 17.44 22.54
CA ASP A 532 49.84 18.18 21.54
C ASP A 532 49.22 17.22 20.50
N LEU A 533 48.12 16.59 20.91
CA LEU A 533 47.40 15.64 20.06
C LEU A 533 46.90 16.26 18.73
N LYS A 534 46.48 17.54 18.74
CA LYS A 534 45.99 18.20 17.52
C LYS A 534 47.09 18.35 16.50
N HIS A 535 48.27 18.79 16.92
CA HIS A 535 49.42 18.85 16.03
C HIS A 535 49.74 17.47 15.46
N MET A 536 49.71 16.42 16.28
CA MET A 536 49.94 15.05 15.82
C MET A 536 48.89 14.60 14.77
N LEU A 537 47.61 14.86 15.01
CA LEU A 537 46.52 14.36 14.17
C LEU A 537 46.28 15.15 12.88
N LEU A 538 46.65 16.43 12.85
CA LEU A 538 46.32 17.36 11.76
C LEU A 538 47.54 17.85 10.97
N SER A 539 48.75 17.70 11.50
CA SER A 539 49.97 18.11 10.80
C SER A 539 50.29 17.19 9.61
N GLU A 540 50.59 17.79 8.46
CA GLU A 540 51.10 17.07 7.28
C GLU A 540 52.59 16.69 7.41
N ASP A 541 53.28 17.15 8.46
CA ASP A 541 54.67 16.81 8.68
C ASP A 541 54.83 15.30 8.94
N LYS A 542 55.70 14.65 8.16
CA LYS A 542 56.04 13.24 8.30
C LYS A 542 56.67 12.91 9.66
N THR A 543 57.27 13.89 10.34
CA THR A 543 57.86 13.68 11.66
C THR A 543 56.84 13.68 12.80
N SER A 544 55.60 14.13 12.56
CA SER A 544 54.51 14.14 13.56
C SER A 544 54.21 12.76 14.16
N MET A 545 54.46 11.70 13.38
CA MET A 545 54.26 10.29 13.78
C MET A 545 55.57 9.55 14.07
N SER A 546 56.65 10.28 14.39
CA SER A 546 57.98 9.68 14.60
C SER A 546 58.12 8.96 15.94
N THR A 547 57.41 9.42 16.99
CA THR A 547 57.52 8.87 18.35
C THR A 547 56.47 7.79 18.63
N MET A 548 56.77 6.90 19.57
CA MET A 548 55.79 5.90 20.02
C MET A 548 54.59 6.53 20.71
N THR A 549 54.81 7.55 21.53
CA THR A 549 53.73 8.31 22.18
C THR A 549 52.78 8.90 21.14
N ALA A 550 53.31 9.54 20.08
CA ALA A 550 52.48 10.10 19.02
C ALA A 550 51.64 9.01 18.33
N LYS A 551 52.25 7.86 17.99
CA LYS A 551 51.53 6.75 17.35
C LYS A 551 50.43 6.17 18.24
N PHE A 552 50.70 5.94 19.52
CA PHE A 552 49.72 5.39 20.46
C PHE A 552 48.58 6.36 20.72
N CYS A 553 48.89 7.59 21.16
CA CYS A 553 47.88 8.59 21.48
C CYS A 553 46.98 8.89 20.27
N SER A 554 47.58 8.97 19.07
CA SER A 554 46.84 9.33 17.87
C SER A 554 45.98 8.17 17.33
N THR A 555 46.46 6.91 17.38
CA THR A 555 45.63 5.75 17.05
C THR A 555 44.43 5.69 17.99
N THR A 556 44.66 5.70 19.31
CA THR A 556 43.60 5.57 20.31
C THR A 556 42.59 6.72 20.23
N ALA A 557 43.05 7.96 20.00
CA ALA A 557 42.13 9.09 19.82
C ALA A 557 41.21 8.92 18.61
N ILE A 558 41.73 8.42 17.47
CA ILE A 558 40.90 8.14 16.29
C ILE A 558 39.92 7.00 16.54
N GLU A 559 40.35 5.92 17.18
CA GLU A 559 39.48 4.78 17.54
C GLU A 559 38.31 5.25 18.41
N ILE A 560 38.59 6.05 19.44
CA ILE A 560 37.57 6.64 20.33
C ILE A 560 36.63 7.55 19.56
N ALA A 561 37.17 8.45 18.72
CA ALA A 561 36.35 9.39 17.95
C ALA A 561 35.45 8.66 16.93
N LEU A 562 35.97 7.66 16.21
CA LEU A 562 35.18 6.83 15.30
C LEU A 562 34.12 6.04 16.05
N PHE A 563 34.45 5.46 17.21
CA PHE A 563 33.49 4.74 18.04
C PHE A 563 32.33 5.62 18.49
N GLU A 564 32.61 6.86 18.95
CA GLU A 564 31.55 7.79 19.34
C GLU A 564 30.68 8.21 18.14
N VAL A 565 31.25 8.36 16.95
CA VAL A 565 30.45 8.57 15.73
C VAL A 565 29.56 7.36 15.45
N MET A 566 30.09 6.12 15.48
CA MET A 566 29.30 4.92 15.25
C MET A 566 28.15 4.80 16.25
N LYS A 567 28.45 4.98 17.54
CA LYS A 567 27.45 4.98 18.61
C LYS A 567 26.39 6.05 18.40
N ALA A 568 26.79 7.25 18.00
CA ALA A 568 25.83 8.31 17.68
C ALA A 568 24.89 7.88 16.54
N LEU A 569 25.39 7.20 15.50
CA LEU A 569 24.57 6.68 14.39
C LEU A 569 23.74 5.43 14.73
N ASP A 570 23.64 5.05 16.00
CA ASP A 570 22.98 3.84 16.51
C ASP A 570 23.61 2.53 15.96
N ILE A 571 24.92 2.58 15.67
CA ILE A 571 25.73 1.42 15.29
C ILE A 571 26.41 0.89 16.55
N THR A 572 25.84 -0.17 17.12
CA THR A 572 26.36 -0.81 18.34
C THR A 572 26.73 -2.27 18.08
N PRO A 573 27.82 -2.78 18.67
CA PRO A 573 28.19 -4.20 18.57
C PRO A 573 27.11 -5.10 19.21
N ASP A 574 27.12 -6.37 18.83
CA ASP A 574 26.30 -7.39 19.50
C ASP A 574 27.05 -7.94 20.73
N ASP A 575 26.75 -7.39 21.90
CA ASP A 575 27.41 -7.71 23.18
C ASP A 575 27.11 -9.14 23.69
N LYS A 576 26.21 -9.90 23.03
CA LYS A 576 25.79 -11.24 23.50
C LYS A 576 26.68 -12.36 22.99
N LEU A 577 27.57 -12.08 22.04
CA LEU A 577 28.39 -13.09 21.39
C LEU A 577 29.75 -13.21 22.06
N LYS A 578 30.09 -14.44 22.47
CA LYS A 578 31.41 -14.76 23.05
C LYS A 578 32.47 -15.03 21.97
N ASP A 579 32.05 -15.56 20.83
CA ASP A 579 32.89 -15.93 19.69
C ASP A 579 32.42 -15.23 18.42
N LEU A 580 33.34 -14.92 17.52
CA LEU A 580 33.08 -14.22 16.25
C LEU A 580 32.33 -15.14 15.26
N PRO A 581 31.08 -14.82 14.87
CA PRO A 581 30.32 -15.62 13.91
C PRO A 581 30.90 -15.55 12.49
N THR A 582 30.73 -16.64 11.73
CA THR A 582 31.28 -16.76 10.37
C THR A 582 30.60 -15.86 9.34
N ASP A 583 29.39 -15.39 9.62
CA ASP A 583 28.59 -14.48 8.79
C ASP A 583 28.53 -13.05 9.35
N ALA A 584 29.38 -12.71 10.32
CA ALA A 584 29.37 -11.39 10.97
C ALA A 584 29.68 -10.23 10.02
N ILE A 585 29.17 -9.05 10.38
CA ILE A 585 29.61 -7.78 9.83
C ILE A 585 30.74 -7.29 10.73
N ILE A 586 31.94 -7.12 10.18
CA ILE A 586 33.14 -6.70 10.91
C ILE A 586 33.45 -5.27 10.52
N LEU A 587 33.35 -4.36 11.47
CA LEU A 587 33.64 -2.96 11.30
C LEU A 587 34.96 -2.62 11.98
N GLU A 588 35.98 -2.33 11.19
CA GLU A 588 37.28 -1.89 11.68
C GLU A 588 37.28 -0.38 11.94
N LEU A 589 37.57 0.00 13.18
CA LEU A 589 37.64 1.37 13.65
C LEU A 589 39.10 1.75 13.87
N GLY A 590 39.73 2.39 12.89
CA GLY A 590 41.12 2.82 13.03
C GLY A 590 41.58 3.79 11.93
N PRO A 591 42.82 4.31 12.02
CA PRO A 591 43.34 5.32 11.09
C PRO A 591 43.63 4.79 9.67
N HIS A 592 43.71 3.46 9.53
CA HIS A 592 43.81 2.77 8.27
C HIS A 592 43.44 1.30 8.49
N SER A 593 42.89 0.68 7.45
CA SER A 593 42.56 -0.73 7.46
C SER A 593 43.77 -1.65 7.32
N ILE A 594 43.98 -2.57 8.29
CA ILE A 594 45.13 -3.51 8.29
C ILE A 594 44.72 -4.98 8.27
N PHE A 595 43.50 -5.32 8.72
CA PHE A 595 43.01 -6.70 8.77
C PHE A 595 42.18 -7.25 7.59
N PRO A 596 41.91 -6.54 6.46
CA PRO A 596 41.06 -7.09 5.40
C PRO A 596 41.49 -8.47 4.92
N LYS A 597 42.80 -8.65 4.70
CA LYS A 597 43.36 -9.91 4.21
C LYS A 597 43.19 -11.05 5.22
N VAL A 598 43.53 -10.79 6.48
CA VAL A 598 43.41 -11.78 7.57
C VAL A 598 41.96 -12.21 7.73
N VAL A 599 41.01 -11.28 7.72
CA VAL A 599 39.58 -11.59 7.81
C VAL A 599 39.13 -12.40 6.60
N SER A 600 39.49 -11.98 5.38
CA SER A 600 39.08 -12.69 4.16
C SER A 600 39.64 -14.11 4.04
N GLU A 601 40.82 -14.38 4.63
CA GLU A 601 41.43 -15.72 4.65
C GLU A 601 40.88 -16.61 5.78
N THR A 602 40.19 -16.03 6.77
CA THR A 602 39.71 -16.75 7.97
C THR A 602 38.19 -16.92 7.99
N LEU A 603 37.43 -16.02 7.35
CA LEU A 603 35.97 -15.92 7.48
C LEU A 603 35.28 -15.77 6.11
N ASP A 604 34.83 -16.89 5.54
CA ASP A 604 34.33 -16.98 4.17
C ASP A 604 33.03 -16.21 3.87
N ASN A 605 32.20 -15.91 4.88
CA ASN A 605 30.88 -15.28 4.72
C ASN A 605 30.70 -13.95 5.46
N SER A 606 31.79 -13.43 6.02
CA SER A 606 31.77 -12.15 6.73
C SER A 606 31.66 -10.96 5.77
N THR A 607 31.17 -9.83 6.26
CA THR A 607 31.29 -8.55 5.54
C THR A 607 32.24 -7.65 6.29
N TYR A 608 33.35 -7.30 5.63
CA TYR A 608 34.36 -6.42 6.21
C TYR A 608 34.14 -4.97 5.78
N VAL A 609 34.12 -4.05 6.74
CA VAL A 609 33.94 -2.62 6.51
C VAL A 609 35.11 -1.86 7.13
N SER A 610 35.70 -0.98 6.32
CA SER A 610 36.71 -0.01 6.76
C SER A 610 36.23 1.40 6.46
N LEU A 611 36.62 2.35 7.32
CA LEU A 611 36.15 3.74 7.26
C LEU A 611 37.21 4.73 6.77
N ILE A 612 38.50 4.40 6.91
CA ILE A 612 39.62 5.30 6.58
C ILE A 612 40.69 4.56 5.78
N LYS A 613 41.20 5.23 4.75
CA LYS A 613 42.34 4.78 3.95
C LYS A 613 43.56 5.67 4.19
N ARG A 614 44.74 5.05 4.29
CA ARG A 614 46.02 5.75 4.46
C ARG A 614 46.32 6.66 3.28
N ASN A 615 46.84 7.85 3.55
CA ASN A 615 47.26 8.85 2.55
C ASN A 615 46.13 9.25 1.58
N ALA A 616 44.90 9.32 2.09
CA ALA A 616 43.70 9.58 1.28
C ALA A 616 42.86 10.75 1.83
N ASN A 617 43.50 11.80 2.36
CA ASN A 617 42.79 12.91 3.00
C ASN A 617 41.69 13.51 2.11
N ASP A 618 41.95 13.69 0.82
CA ASP A 618 40.98 14.29 -0.12
C ASP A 618 39.75 13.41 -0.40
N THR A 619 39.82 12.11 -0.06
CA THR A 619 38.77 11.11 -0.38
C THR A 619 38.30 10.32 0.85
N ASN A 620 38.83 10.59 2.04
CA ASN A 620 38.48 9.82 3.23
C ASN A 620 37.06 10.10 3.73
N LEU A 621 36.49 11.29 3.50
CA LEU A 621 35.06 11.50 3.74
C LEU A 621 34.19 10.62 2.85
N GLU A 622 34.55 10.48 1.57
CA GLU A 622 33.83 9.58 0.65
C GLU A 622 34.03 8.11 1.03
N THR A 623 35.22 7.74 1.49
CA THR A 623 35.52 6.39 1.99
C THR A 623 34.70 6.08 3.24
N PHE A 624 34.59 7.04 4.15
CA PHE A 624 33.74 6.94 5.34
C PHE A 624 32.27 6.75 4.95
N MET A 625 31.74 7.56 4.03
CA MET A 625 30.36 7.42 3.54
C MET A 625 30.14 6.08 2.82
N ALA A 626 31.11 5.62 2.03
CA ALA A 626 31.07 4.30 1.39
C ALA A 626 31.06 3.15 2.42
N GLY A 627 31.79 3.29 3.53
CA GLY A 627 31.75 2.35 4.63
C GLY A 627 30.37 2.30 5.31
N LEU A 628 29.75 3.46 5.56
CA LEU A 628 28.38 3.53 6.07
C LEU A 628 27.37 2.89 5.10
N ALA A 629 27.50 3.16 3.80
CA ALA A 629 26.68 2.52 2.77
C ALA A 629 26.80 1.00 2.81
N THR A 630 28.03 0.48 2.93
CA THR A 630 28.30 -0.96 3.03
C THR A 630 27.66 -1.58 4.29
N LEU A 631 27.68 -0.89 5.44
CA LEU A 631 27.00 -1.33 6.65
C LEU A 631 25.49 -1.40 6.44
N TYR A 632 24.90 -0.38 5.83
CA TYR A 632 23.48 -0.34 5.54
C TYR A 632 23.07 -1.48 4.60
N GLU A 633 23.79 -1.67 3.51
CA GLU A 633 23.56 -2.77 2.54
C GLU A 633 23.67 -4.16 3.18
N SER A 634 24.53 -4.28 4.19
CA SER A 634 24.72 -5.52 4.95
C SER A 634 23.61 -5.83 5.94
N GLY A 635 22.67 -4.89 6.16
CA GLY A 635 21.51 -5.08 7.03
C GLY A 635 21.47 -4.20 8.28
N VAL A 636 22.48 -3.36 8.52
CA VAL A 636 22.51 -2.48 9.70
C VAL A 636 21.60 -1.27 9.46
N ASN A 637 20.76 -0.90 10.43
CA ASN A 637 19.98 0.33 10.35
C ASN A 637 20.80 1.47 10.94
N LEU A 638 20.91 2.59 10.22
CA LEU A 638 21.79 3.71 10.55
C LEU A 638 20.98 4.98 10.75
N SER A 639 21.24 5.73 11.82
CA SER A 639 20.67 7.06 12.03
C SER A 639 21.52 8.15 11.39
N ILE A 640 21.66 8.06 10.06
CA ILE A 640 22.47 8.96 9.22
C ILE A 640 22.09 10.44 9.35
N GLU A 641 20.85 10.73 9.74
CA GLU A 641 20.37 12.09 9.99
C GLU A 641 21.19 12.84 11.05
N LYS A 642 21.85 12.12 11.97
CA LYS A 642 22.68 12.72 13.04
C LYS A 642 24.02 13.28 12.54
N LEU A 643 24.41 13.01 11.28
CA LEU A 643 25.57 13.61 10.63
C LEU A 643 25.32 15.03 10.11
N TYR A 644 24.05 15.42 10.00
CA TYR A 644 23.62 16.63 9.31
C TYR A 644 22.88 17.57 10.27
N PRO A 645 22.71 18.85 9.91
CA PRO A 645 21.90 19.79 10.70
C PRO A 645 20.50 19.25 10.95
N VAL A 646 20.00 19.50 12.16
CA VAL A 646 18.67 19.02 12.59
C VAL A 646 17.58 19.68 11.76
N VAL A 647 16.70 18.86 11.20
CA VAL A 647 15.46 19.34 10.55
C VAL A 647 14.43 19.69 11.60
N GLU A 648 13.82 20.85 11.44
CA GLU A 648 12.69 21.28 12.26
C GLU A 648 11.41 20.60 11.75
N TRP A 649 10.72 19.87 12.64
CA TRP A 649 9.45 19.21 12.33
C TRP A 649 8.24 20.11 12.68
N PRO A 650 7.11 19.99 11.96
CA PRO A 650 6.93 19.19 10.75
C PRO A 650 7.69 19.78 9.55
N VAL A 651 7.89 18.98 8.49
CA VAL A 651 8.49 19.45 7.24
C VAL A 651 7.64 20.52 6.55
N ALA A 652 8.25 21.22 5.60
CA ALA A 652 7.54 22.10 4.69
C ALA A 652 6.42 21.38 3.93
N ARG A 653 5.35 22.12 3.62
CA ARG A 653 4.15 21.57 2.97
C ARG A 653 4.42 20.94 1.60
N ASN A 654 5.29 21.55 0.80
CA ASN A 654 5.55 21.13 -0.58
C ASN A 654 6.64 20.03 -0.66
N THR A 655 7.02 19.43 0.46
CA THR A 655 8.00 18.35 0.49
C THR A 655 7.46 17.12 -0.26
N GLN A 656 8.25 16.59 -1.19
CA GLN A 656 7.92 15.43 -2.04
C GLN A 656 7.30 14.25 -1.26
N SER A 657 6.23 13.66 -1.80
CA SER A 657 5.57 12.47 -1.27
C SER A 657 6.50 11.24 -1.29
N ILE A 658 6.51 10.47 -0.20
CA ILE A 658 7.25 9.18 -0.15
C ILE A 658 6.38 8.05 -0.71
N SER A 659 5.06 8.07 -0.48
CA SER A 659 4.15 7.03 -0.98
C SER A 659 4.22 6.89 -2.51
N SER A 660 4.34 8.01 -3.22
CA SER A 660 4.45 8.05 -4.69
C SER A 660 5.73 7.42 -5.23
N LEU A 661 6.76 7.25 -4.40
CA LEU A 661 8.05 6.67 -4.78
C LEU A 661 8.16 5.18 -4.44
N MET A 662 7.28 4.65 -3.60
CA MET A 662 7.29 3.25 -3.21
C MET A 662 6.88 2.35 -4.37
N ARG A 663 7.62 1.26 -4.57
CA ARG A 663 7.31 0.23 -5.57
C ARG A 663 7.39 -1.15 -4.91
N TRP A 664 6.40 -1.97 -5.23
CA TRP A 664 6.22 -3.31 -4.68
C TRP A 664 6.67 -4.38 -5.67
N ASP A 665 6.86 -5.62 -5.20
CA ASP A 665 7.01 -6.76 -6.10
C ASP A 665 5.64 -7.16 -6.68
N HIS A 666 5.30 -6.53 -7.79
CA HIS A 666 4.06 -6.74 -8.54
C HIS A 666 4.22 -7.72 -9.71
N SER A 667 5.28 -8.54 -9.70
CA SER A 667 5.58 -9.53 -10.74
C SER A 667 4.49 -10.58 -10.89
N ARG A 668 3.86 -10.98 -9.78
CA ARG A 668 2.71 -11.88 -9.78
C ARG A 668 1.41 -11.10 -9.99
N LYS A 669 0.57 -11.63 -10.87
CA LYS A 669 -0.82 -11.20 -11.06
C LYS A 669 -1.74 -12.26 -10.45
N PHE A 670 -2.77 -11.80 -9.75
CA PHE A 670 -3.83 -12.64 -9.21
C PHE A 670 -5.08 -12.40 -10.03
N GLU A 671 -5.61 -13.48 -10.63
CA GLU A 671 -6.85 -13.41 -11.37
C GLU A 671 -7.99 -13.02 -10.42
N HIS A 672 -8.89 -12.18 -10.90
CA HIS A 672 -10.17 -11.93 -10.25
C HIS A 672 -11.24 -12.26 -11.27
N ARG A 673 -12.11 -13.22 -10.96
CA ARG A 673 -13.17 -13.63 -11.89
C ARG A 673 -14.14 -12.47 -12.07
N LEU A 674 -14.27 -11.99 -13.30
CA LEU A 674 -15.20 -10.92 -13.66
C LEU A 674 -16.51 -11.50 -14.19
N TYR A 675 -17.52 -10.65 -14.33
CA TYR A 675 -18.69 -10.99 -15.11
C TYR A 675 -18.32 -11.23 -16.60
N PRO A 676 -18.91 -12.21 -17.31
CA PRO A 676 -19.89 -13.20 -16.86
C PRO A 676 -19.25 -14.43 -16.18
N GLN A 677 -17.93 -14.60 -16.25
CA GLN A 677 -17.21 -15.80 -15.79
C GLN A 677 -17.51 -16.18 -14.33
N LYS A 678 -17.72 -15.17 -13.47
CA LYS A 678 -18.09 -15.33 -12.06
C LYS A 678 -19.55 -15.79 -11.84
N TYR A 679 -20.48 -15.41 -12.72
CA TYR A 679 -21.93 -15.63 -12.55
C TYR A 679 -22.50 -16.71 -13.48
N CYS A 680 -21.81 -17.03 -14.58
CA CYS A 680 -22.17 -18.11 -15.51
C CYS A 680 -21.93 -19.51 -14.96
N ARG A 681 -22.03 -19.72 -13.64
CA ARG A 681 -22.02 -21.06 -13.05
C ARG A 681 -23.41 -21.59 -12.72
N LEU A 682 -24.44 -20.75 -12.58
CA LEU A 682 -25.80 -21.22 -12.27
C LEU A 682 -26.90 -20.42 -12.99
N THR A 683 -27.19 -20.80 -14.23
CA THR A 683 -28.55 -20.72 -14.78
C THR A 683 -28.82 -22.00 -15.56
N ALA A 684 -30.06 -22.20 -16.03
CA ALA A 684 -30.47 -23.29 -16.91
C ALA A 684 -29.66 -23.43 -18.23
N GLY A 685 -28.64 -22.60 -18.45
CA GLY A 685 -27.68 -22.70 -19.56
C GLY A 685 -26.59 -23.75 -19.37
N ASP A 686 -25.69 -23.84 -20.34
CA ASP A 686 -24.67 -24.89 -20.45
C ASP A 686 -23.73 -24.96 -19.22
N TYR A 687 -23.39 -26.17 -18.77
CA TYR A 687 -22.41 -26.40 -17.71
C TYR A 687 -21.00 -26.43 -18.30
N ASN A 688 -20.19 -25.43 -17.97
CA ASN A 688 -18.78 -25.36 -18.41
C ASN A 688 -17.86 -25.98 -17.35
N PHE A 689 -16.96 -26.85 -17.78
CA PHE A 689 -15.97 -27.54 -16.97
C PHE A 689 -14.59 -27.36 -17.62
N THR A 690 -13.64 -26.82 -16.87
CA THR A 690 -12.27 -26.62 -17.35
C THR A 690 -11.36 -27.64 -16.69
N VAL A 691 -10.70 -28.46 -17.52
CA VAL A 691 -9.62 -29.33 -17.08
C VAL A 691 -8.33 -28.54 -17.17
N ASP A 692 -7.64 -28.41 -16.04
CA ASP A 692 -6.29 -27.85 -15.97
C ASP A 692 -5.35 -28.91 -15.44
N ALA A 693 -4.61 -29.53 -16.35
CA ALA A 693 -3.65 -30.58 -16.03
C ALA A 693 -2.27 -30.03 -15.60
N SER A 694 -2.06 -28.70 -15.70
CA SER A 694 -0.74 -28.07 -15.55
C SER A 694 -0.41 -27.63 -14.11
N MET A 695 -1.41 -27.35 -13.26
CA MET A 695 -1.15 -26.71 -11.95
C MET A 695 -2.00 -27.19 -10.75
N HIS A 696 -3.11 -27.92 -10.94
CA HIS A 696 -4.03 -28.23 -9.82
C HIS A 696 -3.94 -29.70 -9.36
N GLN A 697 -3.60 -29.94 -8.09
CA GLN A 697 -3.57 -31.28 -7.47
C GLN A 697 -4.91 -32.05 -7.62
N SER A 698 -6.03 -31.33 -7.76
CA SER A 698 -7.37 -31.92 -7.89
C SER A 698 -7.70 -32.47 -9.27
N HIS A 699 -6.97 -32.10 -10.33
CA HIS A 699 -7.20 -32.58 -11.72
C HIS A 699 -6.05 -33.43 -12.26
N ALA A 700 -4.94 -33.53 -11.52
CA ALA A 700 -3.76 -34.31 -11.90
C ALA A 700 -4.08 -35.78 -12.19
N PHE A 701 -5.09 -36.37 -11.54
CA PHE A 701 -5.51 -37.76 -11.76
C PHE A 701 -5.99 -38.04 -13.20
N TYR A 702 -6.37 -37.02 -13.97
CA TYR A 702 -6.71 -37.20 -15.38
C TYR A 702 -5.48 -37.56 -16.24
N LEU A 703 -4.27 -37.19 -15.80
CA LEU A 703 -3.01 -37.54 -16.47
C LEU A 703 -2.77 -39.05 -16.48
N ASP A 704 -3.31 -39.78 -15.50
CA ASP A 704 -3.19 -41.24 -15.41
C ASP A 704 -3.99 -41.97 -16.51
N HIS A 705 -4.94 -41.29 -17.17
CA HIS A 705 -5.72 -41.85 -18.27
C HIS A 705 -4.98 -41.68 -19.61
N ALA A 706 -3.80 -42.29 -19.69
CA ALA A 706 -2.97 -42.33 -20.88
C ALA A 706 -3.30 -43.57 -21.75
N VAL A 707 -3.69 -43.33 -23.00
CA VAL A 707 -3.98 -44.38 -23.99
C VAL A 707 -3.09 -44.14 -25.21
N ASP A 708 -2.31 -45.14 -25.60
CA ASP A 708 -1.35 -45.07 -26.71
C ASP A 708 -0.42 -43.84 -26.65
N GLY A 709 0.06 -43.52 -25.44
CA GLY A 709 0.97 -42.39 -25.20
C GLY A 709 0.32 -41.01 -25.21
N ASN A 710 -1.00 -40.91 -25.38
CA ASN A 710 -1.75 -39.67 -25.31
C ASN A 710 -2.60 -39.63 -24.04
N VAL A 711 -2.61 -38.50 -23.34
CA VAL A 711 -3.54 -38.31 -22.21
C VAL A 711 -4.90 -37.91 -22.78
N LEU A 712 -5.90 -38.76 -22.55
CA LEU A 712 -7.26 -38.54 -23.04
C LEU A 712 -8.18 -38.21 -21.86
N PHE A 713 -9.09 -37.26 -22.05
CA PHE A 713 -10.18 -37.10 -21.10
C PHE A 713 -11.05 -38.38 -21.10
N PRO A 714 -11.24 -39.03 -19.94
CA PRO A 714 -11.90 -40.33 -19.89
C PRO A 714 -13.32 -40.29 -20.45
N ALA A 715 -13.72 -41.35 -21.15
CA ALA A 715 -15.08 -41.49 -21.66
C ALA A 715 -16.14 -41.42 -20.54
N THR A 716 -15.81 -42.00 -19.38
CA THR A 716 -16.60 -41.92 -18.14
C THR A 716 -16.68 -40.50 -17.57
N GLY A 717 -15.67 -39.67 -17.82
CA GLY A 717 -15.66 -38.26 -17.47
C GLY A 717 -16.81 -37.50 -18.13
N TYR A 718 -17.07 -37.71 -19.43
CA TYR A 718 -18.18 -37.02 -20.11
C TYR A 718 -19.55 -37.36 -19.50
N LEU A 719 -19.74 -38.63 -19.13
CA LEU A 719 -20.96 -39.09 -18.46
C LEU A 719 -21.10 -38.44 -17.09
N MET A 720 -20.01 -38.33 -16.34
CA MET A 720 -20.00 -37.65 -15.04
C MET A 720 -20.39 -36.18 -15.15
N LEU A 721 -19.89 -35.46 -16.17
CA LEU A 721 -20.26 -34.06 -16.40
C LEU A 721 -21.75 -33.91 -16.75
N ALA A 722 -22.28 -34.82 -17.57
CA ALA A 722 -23.72 -34.85 -17.90
C ALA A 722 -24.59 -35.18 -16.68
N TRP A 723 -24.16 -36.12 -15.84
CA TRP A 723 -24.83 -36.48 -14.59
C TRP A 723 -24.85 -35.30 -13.61
N ARG A 724 -23.70 -34.64 -13.39
CA ARG A 724 -23.60 -33.44 -12.56
C ARG A 724 -24.54 -32.34 -13.06
N LYS A 725 -24.60 -32.11 -14.37
CA LYS A 725 -25.51 -31.11 -14.96
C LYS A 725 -27.00 -31.46 -14.73
N LEU A 726 -27.40 -32.71 -14.93
CA LEU A 726 -28.76 -33.16 -14.60
C LEU A 726 -29.06 -32.99 -13.10
N ALA A 727 -28.09 -33.26 -12.23
CA ALA A 727 -28.28 -33.08 -10.79
C ALA A 727 -28.50 -31.62 -10.39
N VAL A 728 -27.69 -30.71 -10.95
CA VAL A 728 -27.85 -29.26 -10.79
C VAL A 728 -29.21 -28.77 -11.30
N SER A 729 -29.68 -29.24 -12.46
CA SER A 729 -30.99 -28.84 -13.00
C SER A 729 -32.17 -29.32 -12.14
N ARG A 730 -31.93 -30.29 -11.26
CA ARG A 730 -32.91 -30.84 -10.30
C ARG A 730 -32.69 -30.39 -8.86
N GLY A 731 -31.70 -29.52 -8.60
CA GLY A 731 -31.35 -29.04 -7.26
C GLY A 731 -30.89 -30.13 -6.30
N LYS A 732 -30.34 -31.25 -6.81
CA LYS A 732 -29.89 -32.40 -6.01
C LYS A 732 -28.38 -32.62 -6.16
N ALA A 733 -27.76 -33.25 -5.17
CA ALA A 733 -26.39 -33.74 -5.31
C ALA A 733 -26.35 -34.92 -6.30
N TRP A 734 -25.33 -34.99 -7.16
CA TRP A 734 -25.26 -35.98 -8.24
C TRP A 734 -25.26 -37.42 -7.70
N TYR A 735 -24.56 -37.70 -6.60
CA TYR A 735 -24.52 -39.03 -5.98
C TYR A 735 -25.84 -39.44 -5.30
N GLN A 736 -26.77 -38.51 -5.10
CA GLN A 736 -28.13 -38.77 -4.59
C GLN A 736 -29.14 -38.93 -5.74
N LEU A 737 -28.72 -38.72 -6.98
CA LEU A 737 -29.59 -38.74 -8.14
C LEU A 737 -29.26 -39.97 -9.00
N PRO A 738 -30.04 -41.06 -8.94
CA PRO A 738 -29.87 -42.16 -9.89
C PRO A 738 -30.16 -41.66 -11.32
N VAL A 739 -29.32 -42.08 -12.26
CA VAL A 739 -29.43 -41.68 -13.67
C VAL A 739 -29.45 -42.88 -14.60
N ILE A 740 -30.19 -42.71 -15.70
CA ILE A 740 -30.23 -43.62 -16.84
C ILE A 740 -29.62 -42.86 -18.01
N PHE A 741 -28.60 -43.46 -18.63
CA PHE A 741 -28.03 -43.00 -19.89
C PHE A 741 -28.55 -43.87 -21.03
N GLU A 742 -29.05 -43.25 -22.09
CA GLU A 742 -29.57 -43.94 -23.27
C GLU A 742 -28.92 -43.39 -24.53
N ASN A 743 -28.65 -44.26 -25.51
CA ASN A 743 -28.14 -43.89 -26.83
C ASN A 743 -26.89 -42.98 -26.81
N VAL A 744 -25.99 -43.18 -25.85
CA VAL A 744 -24.75 -42.41 -25.75
C VAL A 744 -23.82 -42.75 -26.91
N GLN A 745 -23.37 -41.73 -27.63
CA GLN A 745 -22.44 -41.83 -28.74
C GLN A 745 -21.24 -40.93 -28.48
N LEU A 746 -20.06 -41.54 -28.31
CA LEU A 746 -18.78 -40.84 -28.28
C LEU A 746 -18.38 -40.53 -29.72
N LYS A 747 -18.34 -39.25 -30.08
CA LYS A 747 -18.03 -38.77 -31.44
C LYS A 747 -16.55 -38.45 -31.61
N ARG A 748 -15.93 -37.93 -30.56
CA ARG A 748 -14.53 -37.50 -30.55
C ARG A 748 -13.96 -37.60 -29.14
N ALA A 749 -12.72 -38.07 -29.05
CA ALA A 749 -11.93 -38.00 -27.81
C ALA A 749 -11.28 -36.62 -27.66
N VAL A 750 -11.21 -36.14 -26.43
CA VAL A 750 -10.55 -34.89 -26.05
C VAL A 750 -9.16 -35.23 -25.53
N PHE A 751 -8.15 -34.58 -26.08
CA PHE A 751 -6.75 -34.74 -25.70
C PHE A 751 -6.42 -33.68 -24.65
N LEU A 752 -5.84 -34.11 -23.53
CA LEU A 752 -5.36 -33.24 -22.48
C LEU A 752 -3.87 -33.04 -22.70
N ASN A 753 -3.45 -31.78 -22.88
CA ASN A 753 -2.04 -31.45 -23.01
C ASN A 753 -1.56 -30.78 -21.71
N ASP A 754 -0.36 -31.13 -21.26
CA ASP A 754 0.24 -30.67 -19.97
C ASP A 754 0.42 -29.15 -19.85
N VAL A 755 0.17 -28.39 -20.93
CA VAL A 755 0.44 -26.95 -21.03
C VAL A 755 -0.85 -26.12 -21.14
N ASN A 756 -1.99 -26.72 -21.50
CA ASN A 756 -3.21 -25.97 -21.84
C ASN A 756 -4.41 -26.36 -20.97
N LYS A 757 -5.21 -25.35 -20.61
CA LYS A 757 -6.55 -25.53 -20.05
C LYS A 757 -7.51 -26.01 -21.16
N THR A 758 -8.16 -27.15 -20.96
CA THR A 758 -9.16 -27.67 -21.89
C THR A 758 -10.57 -27.40 -21.37
N ASN A 759 -11.38 -26.70 -22.16
CA ASN A 759 -12.75 -26.32 -21.79
C ASN A 759 -13.78 -27.27 -22.41
N LEU A 760 -14.56 -27.91 -21.55
CA LEU A 760 -15.69 -28.75 -21.90
C LEU A 760 -16.99 -28.06 -21.54
N ARG A 761 -17.93 -27.97 -22.48
CA ARG A 761 -19.26 -27.39 -22.27
C ARG A 761 -20.32 -28.48 -22.38
N VAL A 762 -21.19 -28.60 -21.40
CA VAL A 762 -22.27 -29.59 -21.36
C VAL A 762 -23.61 -28.89 -21.52
N LYS A 763 -24.32 -29.21 -22.61
CA LYS A 763 -25.70 -28.80 -22.82
C LYS A 763 -26.62 -29.94 -22.38
N TYR A 764 -27.72 -29.59 -21.71
CA TYR A 764 -28.78 -30.52 -21.37
C TYR A 764 -30.12 -29.90 -21.75
N PHE A 765 -30.98 -30.69 -22.39
CA PHE A 765 -32.28 -30.27 -22.91
C PHE A 765 -33.39 -30.96 -22.10
N PRO A 766 -33.98 -30.28 -21.08
CA PRO A 766 -34.89 -30.91 -20.13
C PRO A 766 -36.17 -31.51 -20.74
N ASN A 767 -36.58 -31.03 -21.92
CA ASN A 767 -37.80 -31.49 -22.59
C ASN A 767 -37.59 -32.80 -23.37
N THR A 768 -36.35 -33.10 -23.77
CA THR A 768 -36.03 -34.28 -24.60
C THR A 768 -35.09 -35.27 -23.90
N ASP A 769 -34.63 -34.91 -22.69
CA ASP A 769 -33.57 -35.56 -21.92
C ASP A 769 -32.23 -35.68 -22.65
N GLU A 770 -32.06 -34.95 -23.75
CA GLU A 770 -30.84 -35.00 -24.54
C GLU A 770 -29.72 -34.20 -23.86
N PHE A 771 -28.50 -34.68 -23.97
CA PHE A 771 -27.31 -33.92 -23.59
C PHE A 771 -26.27 -33.99 -24.69
N CYS A 772 -25.43 -32.96 -24.74
CA CYS A 772 -24.19 -33.01 -25.52
C CYS A 772 -23.04 -32.37 -24.75
N VAL A 773 -21.84 -32.91 -24.95
CA VAL A 773 -20.59 -32.37 -24.42
C VAL A 773 -19.76 -31.85 -25.59
N LEU A 774 -19.29 -30.61 -25.48
CA LEU A 774 -18.55 -29.91 -26.52
C LEU A 774 -17.16 -29.47 -26.05
N GLU A 775 -16.18 -29.53 -26.94
CA GLU A 775 -14.87 -28.91 -26.80
C GLU A 775 -14.73 -27.84 -27.90
N ASN A 776 -14.61 -26.56 -27.53
CA ASN A 776 -14.53 -25.44 -28.49
C ASN A 776 -15.62 -25.52 -29.58
N ASP A 777 -16.86 -25.74 -29.14
CA ASP A 777 -18.07 -25.94 -29.98
C ASP A 777 -18.08 -27.18 -30.89
N ASN A 778 -17.06 -28.05 -30.82
CA ASN A 778 -17.06 -29.36 -31.46
C ASN A 778 -17.74 -30.40 -30.57
N VAL A 779 -18.64 -31.20 -31.12
CA VAL A 779 -19.37 -32.22 -30.37
C VAL A 779 -18.47 -33.42 -30.05
N CYS A 780 -18.22 -33.65 -28.76
CA CYS A 780 -17.44 -34.79 -28.25
C CYS A 780 -18.35 -35.99 -27.94
N VAL A 781 -19.48 -35.74 -27.28
CA VAL A 781 -20.44 -36.78 -26.85
C VAL A 781 -21.87 -36.27 -27.01
N VAL A 782 -22.76 -37.16 -27.42
CA VAL A 782 -24.22 -36.94 -27.40
C VAL A 782 -24.92 -38.13 -26.78
N GLY A 783 -26.10 -37.93 -26.21
CA GLY A 783 -26.94 -39.02 -25.71
C GLY A 783 -28.16 -38.49 -25.00
N LYS A 784 -28.87 -39.36 -24.28
CA LYS A 784 -29.91 -38.96 -23.34
C LYS A 784 -29.50 -39.30 -21.91
N VAL A 785 -29.86 -38.43 -20.97
CA VAL A 785 -29.65 -38.62 -19.53
C VAL A 785 -30.90 -38.20 -18.78
N ARG A 786 -31.47 -39.11 -18.01
CA ARG A 786 -32.71 -38.87 -17.25
C ARG A 786 -32.70 -39.58 -15.91
N THR A 787 -33.64 -39.24 -15.06
CA THR A 787 -33.92 -40.02 -13.84
C THR A 787 -34.86 -41.19 -14.18
N PRO A 788 -34.76 -42.34 -13.49
CA PRO A 788 -35.74 -43.42 -13.60
C PRO A 788 -37.18 -42.92 -13.30
N ASP A 789 -38.18 -43.45 -14.01
CA ASP A 789 -39.59 -42.98 -13.96
C ASP A 789 -40.41 -43.52 -12.77
N ASP A 790 -39.81 -44.31 -11.88
CA ASP A 790 -40.42 -44.75 -10.63
C ASP A 790 -39.40 -44.63 -9.48
N GLU A 791 -39.88 -44.38 -8.26
CA GLU A 791 -39.10 -44.33 -7.02
C GLU A 791 -38.32 -45.64 -6.78
N VAL A 792 -37.21 -45.84 -7.48
CA VAL A 792 -36.10 -46.67 -7.00
C VAL A 792 -35.18 -45.74 -6.21
N LEU A 793 -35.73 -45.21 -5.11
CA LEU A 793 -34.88 -44.85 -3.98
C LEU A 793 -34.16 -46.14 -3.61
N LEU A 794 -32.84 -46.18 -3.82
CA LEU A 794 -31.99 -47.10 -3.09
C LEU A 794 -32.35 -46.90 -1.62
N THR A 795 -33.06 -47.86 -1.03
CA THR A 795 -33.37 -47.79 0.40
C THR A 795 -32.04 -47.64 1.14
N PRO A 796 -32.00 -46.91 2.27
CA PRO A 796 -30.76 -46.71 3.03
C PRO A 796 -29.97 -48.01 3.32
N ASN A 797 -30.68 -49.15 3.39
CA ASN A 797 -30.08 -50.49 3.54
C ASN A 797 -29.27 -50.96 2.32
N ALA A 798 -29.69 -50.65 1.09
CA ALA A 798 -28.95 -51.01 -0.12
C ALA A 798 -27.64 -50.19 -0.27
N ILE A 799 -27.62 -48.97 0.25
CA ILE A 799 -26.43 -48.11 0.32
C ILE A 799 -25.44 -48.65 1.37
N LEU A 800 -25.94 -49.09 2.53
CA LEU A 800 -25.13 -49.66 3.60
C LEU A 800 -24.49 -51.01 3.22
N GLU A 801 -25.18 -51.86 2.47
CA GLU A 801 -24.62 -53.12 1.96
C GLU A 801 -23.53 -52.89 0.90
N ARG A 802 -23.70 -51.91 0.00
CA ARG A 802 -22.67 -51.55 -0.99
C ARG A 802 -21.41 -50.96 -0.35
N GLN A 803 -21.56 -50.14 0.69
CA GLN A 803 -20.44 -49.61 1.46
C GLN A 803 -19.67 -50.70 2.20
N LYS A 804 -20.35 -51.74 2.70
CA LYS A 804 -19.69 -52.92 3.29
C LYS A 804 -18.94 -53.75 2.25
N LEU A 805 -19.48 -53.90 1.03
CA LEU A 805 -18.79 -54.61 -0.05
C LEU A 805 -17.51 -53.88 -0.49
N MET A 806 -17.57 -52.55 -0.67
CA MET A 806 -16.42 -51.72 -1.06
C MET A 806 -15.35 -51.59 0.04
N ALA A 807 -15.68 -51.84 1.30
CA ALA A 807 -14.69 -51.88 2.38
C ALA A 807 -13.97 -53.25 2.50
N SER A 808 -14.37 -54.25 1.71
CA SER A 808 -13.84 -55.62 1.74
C SER A 808 -13.03 -56.03 0.49
N THR A 809 -12.78 -55.08 -0.41
CA THR A 809 -11.89 -55.16 -1.57
C THR A 809 -11.00 -53.94 -1.58
#